data_AF-A0A6G0TZ09-F1
#
_entry.id   AF-A0A6G0TZ09-F1
#
_cell.length_a   1.000
_cell.length_b   1.000
_cell.length_c   1.000
_cell.angle_alpha   90.00
_cell.angle_beta   90.00
_cell.angle_gamma   90.00
#
_symmetry.space_group_name_H-M   'P 1'
#
loop_
_entity.id
_entity.type
_entity.pdbx_description
1 polymer ?
#
loop_
_entity_poly.entity_id
_entity_poly.type
_entity_poly.pdbx_seq_one_letter_code
_entity_poly.pdbx_strand_id
1 'polypeptide(L)'
;MSRRWFHSHLNGMDTQRILLDEGVEGSFLVRKSYSRKGQFVLSVRHGNKVNHIKIHNDGELFDLNGGEKFTTLTNLVEHYMTHPRVLKEQGGIPLPLLIPIGSPEPTNERWFHGQMSRKEAEYLILEKGRPGSYLVRESQSDPGNYVLTVNVDDKVAEIKIRFNGEKYDIGGGEEFLSLNDLMKYYSFNPMVDHNGSVMHLMNPVNVTRISIAGIVDRVFKLKHQKYQHYSFGTGGFWEEFDVLQQWETKRDSTKDIGFLDENKSKNRYRNILPYDHSRIILKCCDKSIPGADYINANMIKLEPFALADNYETRNYIVTQGCLHNTVDDFWRMIWQEDSRIIVMITKLFEKSKEKCIKYWPDLGQTNEYSKITVVNLGEYAHQQDMVVRMFDISLPGYRHRRIFQYHYMVNEYYILQENENHFYGCYLISCFTCLLNITLLSYLFSQNYNFWQGWPDHGVPSDAGSLLDLQFVVNARQFNIEARSDVSHPLTVHCSAGIGRTGTFVVLDLLIGLINRKGLDCELDIQRTTHLVRSFRPGLVQSEAQYQFIYTAINHYVQSICSRISAEKKIEMFGREYLNIKYTDELATIVGEENVPTLNPCTAQRVLKNAITCNTYPTTDSPLVSPTLDKSNVVELLGYDPGKPNIPTPAIPTTADSCPNSPTSNVFELHSYENITSPLPSSDCDIGPPPIEAPPPPPQSPIIIL
;
A
#
# COMPACT_ATOMS: atom_id res chain seq x y z
N MET A 1 -12.51 15.02 8.74
CA MET A 1 -11.11 14.78 9.16
C MET A 1 -11.02 14.09 10.53
N SER A 2 -9.92 13.38 10.81
CA SER A 2 -9.59 12.89 12.17
C SER A 2 -9.39 14.07 13.13
N ARG A 3 -10.04 14.09 14.31
CA ARG A 3 -9.85 15.13 15.36
C ARG A 3 -8.57 14.94 16.17
N ARG A 4 -7.60 14.16 15.69
CA ARG A 4 -6.35 13.94 16.42
C ARG A 4 -5.59 15.22 16.74
N TRP A 5 -5.82 16.32 16.02
CA TRP A 5 -5.34 17.65 16.41
C TRP A 5 -5.85 18.15 17.76
N PHE A 6 -6.84 17.51 18.38
CA PHE A 6 -7.37 17.90 19.69
C PHE A 6 -6.65 17.17 20.83
N HIS A 7 -5.99 17.93 21.71
CA HIS A 7 -5.32 17.43 22.90
C HIS A 7 -6.06 17.89 24.15
N SER A 8 -6.71 16.97 24.84
CA SER A 8 -7.61 17.29 25.96
C SER A 8 -6.89 17.74 27.24
N HIS A 9 -5.62 17.35 27.44
CA HIS A 9 -4.89 17.51 28.71
C HIS A 9 -3.56 18.24 28.58
N LEU A 10 -3.32 18.86 27.43
CA LEU A 10 -2.05 19.51 27.15
C LEU A 10 -2.07 20.95 27.64
N ASN A 11 -1.10 21.34 28.47
CA ASN A 11 -0.97 22.72 28.92
C ASN A 11 -0.24 23.59 27.87
N GLY A 12 -0.21 24.90 28.07
CA GLY A 12 0.39 25.82 27.09
C GLY A 12 1.90 25.62 26.88
N MET A 13 2.65 25.28 27.93
CA MET A 13 4.10 25.09 27.82
C MET A 13 4.45 23.80 27.09
N ASP A 14 3.79 22.70 27.43
CA ASP A 14 3.97 21.43 26.73
C ASP A 14 3.54 21.54 25.27
N THR A 15 2.51 22.35 24.99
CA THR A 15 2.06 22.62 23.61
C THR A 15 3.18 23.28 22.81
N GLN A 16 3.81 24.27 23.43
CA GLN A 16 4.90 24.99 22.80
C GLN A 16 6.10 24.07 22.57
N ARG A 17 6.44 23.22 23.53
CA ARG A 17 7.49 22.20 23.37
C ARG A 17 7.20 21.27 22.20
N ILE A 18 6.03 20.64 22.16
CA ILE A 18 5.65 19.71 21.09
C ILE A 18 5.67 20.38 19.72
N LEU A 19 5.08 21.58 19.59
CA LEU A 19 5.05 22.27 18.30
C LEU A 19 6.45 22.69 17.84
N LEU A 20 7.35 23.08 18.75
CA LEU A 20 8.72 23.47 18.41
C LEU A 20 9.65 22.28 18.15
N ASP A 21 9.50 21.19 18.90
CA ASP A 21 10.38 20.02 18.83
C ASP A 21 9.95 19.03 17.73
N GLU A 22 8.63 18.86 17.52
CA GLU A 22 8.04 17.86 16.63
C GLU A 22 7.32 18.47 15.43
N GLY A 23 6.83 19.71 15.54
CA GLY A 23 6.11 20.38 14.46
C GLY A 23 7.02 21.01 13.39
N VAL A 24 6.40 21.48 12.31
CA VAL A 24 7.02 22.30 11.26
C VAL A 24 6.17 23.55 11.01
N GLU A 25 6.52 24.36 10.02
CA GLU A 25 5.75 25.56 9.64
C GLU A 25 4.27 25.23 9.35
N GLY A 26 3.35 25.94 10.01
CA GLY A 26 1.91 25.69 9.89
C GLY A 26 1.42 24.45 10.64
N SER A 27 2.27 23.80 11.45
CA SER A 27 1.82 22.77 12.38
C SER A 27 0.90 23.36 13.45
N PHE A 28 -0.18 22.67 13.77
CA PHE A 28 -1.16 23.16 14.73
C PHE A 28 -1.79 22.05 15.58
N LEU A 29 -2.32 22.45 16.74
CA LEU A 29 -3.17 21.61 17.57
C LEU A 29 -4.18 22.46 18.34
N VAL A 30 -5.29 21.88 18.77
CA VAL A 30 -6.30 22.52 19.63
C VAL A 30 -6.28 21.84 20.99
N ARG A 31 -6.43 22.61 22.06
CA ARG A 31 -6.49 22.08 23.43
C ARG A 31 -7.52 22.78 24.28
N LYS A 32 -7.85 22.20 25.43
CA LYS A 32 -8.63 22.89 26.46
C LYS A 32 -7.85 24.08 27.04
N SER A 33 -8.57 25.14 27.41
CA SER A 33 -7.99 26.28 28.09
C SER A 33 -7.92 26.02 29.60
N TYR A 34 -6.69 26.00 30.15
CA TYR A 34 -6.47 25.92 31.60
C TYR A 34 -6.79 27.24 32.32
N SER A 35 -6.70 28.37 31.62
CA SER A 35 -6.96 29.69 32.20
C SER A 35 -8.44 30.07 32.22
N ARG A 36 -9.29 29.41 31.41
CA ARG A 36 -10.74 29.65 31.37
C ARG A 36 -11.50 28.35 31.13
N LYS A 37 -12.26 27.91 32.13
CA LYS A 37 -13.07 26.68 32.09
C LYS A 37 -14.09 26.74 30.94
N GLY A 38 -14.21 25.66 30.17
CA GLY A 38 -15.15 25.54 29.04
C GLY A 38 -14.69 26.19 27.72
N GLN A 39 -13.52 26.84 27.71
CA GLN A 39 -12.95 27.49 26.53
C GLN A 39 -11.81 26.66 25.93
N PHE A 40 -11.47 26.91 24.67
CA PHE A 40 -10.43 26.17 23.94
C PHE A 40 -9.34 27.11 23.41
N VAL A 41 -8.19 26.55 23.04
CA VAL A 41 -7.06 27.29 22.47
C VAL A 41 -6.54 26.55 21.25
N LEU A 42 -6.51 27.23 20.10
CA LEU A 42 -5.81 26.81 18.89
C LEU A 42 -4.36 27.29 18.98
N SER A 43 -3.41 26.37 18.88
CA SER A 43 -1.97 26.67 18.93
C SER A 43 -1.34 26.35 17.58
N VAL A 44 -0.64 27.31 16.98
CA VAL A 44 -0.10 27.22 15.61
C VAL A 44 1.37 27.61 15.63
N ARG A 45 2.23 26.79 15.03
CA ARG A 45 3.63 27.14 14.80
C ARG A 45 3.77 28.03 13.56
N HIS A 46 4.47 29.14 13.75
CA HIS A 46 4.87 30.05 12.68
C HIS A 46 6.31 30.50 12.95
N GLY A 47 7.23 30.08 12.08
CA GLY A 47 8.68 30.14 12.27
C GLY A 47 9.15 29.40 13.52
N ASN A 48 9.91 30.13 14.35
CA ASN A 48 10.40 29.65 15.66
C ASN A 48 9.49 30.10 16.82
N LYS A 49 8.23 30.42 16.53
CA LYS A 49 7.25 30.85 17.53
C LYS A 49 5.99 30.02 17.45
N VAL A 50 5.29 29.94 18.58
CA VAL A 50 3.98 29.31 18.70
C VAL A 50 2.96 30.37 19.08
N ASN A 51 1.95 30.52 18.22
CA ASN A 51 0.84 31.44 18.40
C ASN A 51 -0.32 30.71 19.08
N HIS A 52 -0.83 31.27 20.19
CA HIS A 52 -1.98 30.72 20.92
C HIS A 52 -3.21 31.59 20.75
N ILE A 53 -4.21 31.08 20.04
CA ILE A 53 -5.43 31.78 19.65
C ILE A 53 -6.59 31.21 20.46
N LYS A 54 -7.33 32.07 21.15
CA LYS A 54 -8.48 31.63 21.96
C LYS A 54 -9.65 31.28 21.06
N ILE A 55 -10.23 30.11 21.30
CA ILE A 55 -11.51 29.71 20.74
C ILE A 55 -12.56 29.98 21.81
N HIS A 56 -13.50 30.86 21.50
CA HIS A 56 -14.63 31.12 22.35
C HIS A 56 -15.72 30.07 22.14
N ASN A 57 -16.38 29.69 23.23
CA ASN A 57 -17.55 28.81 23.22
C ASN A 57 -18.62 29.48 24.08
N ASP A 58 -19.75 29.84 23.46
CA ASP A 58 -20.90 30.47 24.12
C ASP A 58 -21.94 29.44 24.63
N GLY A 59 -21.67 28.15 24.43
CA GLY A 59 -22.53 27.03 24.82
C GLY A 59 -23.28 26.41 23.63
N GLU A 60 -23.41 27.14 22.52
CA GLU A 60 -24.03 26.65 21.28
C GLU A 60 -23.07 26.68 20.09
N LEU A 61 -22.20 27.69 20.03
CA LEU A 61 -21.32 27.95 18.89
C LEU A 61 -19.88 28.24 19.33
N PHE A 62 -18.95 27.97 18.40
CA PHE A 62 -17.52 28.17 18.53
C PHE A 62 -17.03 29.26 17.58
N ASP A 63 -16.19 30.19 18.04
CA ASP A 63 -15.59 31.23 17.21
C ASP A 63 -14.15 31.58 17.61
N LEU A 64 -13.39 32.13 16.67
CA LEU A 64 -12.06 32.69 16.92
C LEU A 64 -12.16 34.22 17.01
N ASN A 65 -12.00 34.77 18.21
CA ASN A 65 -11.94 36.22 18.46
C ASN A 65 -13.09 37.05 17.83
N GLY A 66 -14.33 36.54 17.81
CA GLY A 66 -15.49 37.25 17.22
C GLY A 66 -15.63 37.12 15.70
N GLY A 67 -14.94 36.14 15.10
CA GLY A 67 -15.05 35.80 13.67
C GLY A 67 -16.28 34.97 13.32
N GLU A 68 -16.15 34.15 12.27
CA GLU A 68 -17.20 33.19 11.90
C GLU A 68 -17.50 32.20 13.02
N LYS A 69 -18.79 31.87 13.17
CA LYS A 69 -19.30 30.96 14.20
C LYS A 69 -19.55 29.57 13.62
N PHE A 70 -19.19 28.53 14.38
CA PHE A 70 -19.26 27.13 13.97
C PHE A 70 -20.00 26.29 15.02
N THR A 71 -20.72 25.26 14.59
CA THR A 71 -21.46 24.36 15.50
C THR A 71 -20.59 23.34 16.20
N THR A 72 -19.41 23.02 15.65
CA THR A 72 -18.44 22.12 16.27
C THR A 72 -17.01 22.61 16.07
N LEU A 73 -16.11 22.26 16.99
CA LEU A 73 -14.66 22.49 16.82
C LEU A 73 -14.12 21.90 15.52
N THR A 74 -14.70 20.81 15.02
CA THR A 74 -14.29 20.21 13.74
C THR A 74 -14.60 21.09 12.56
N ASN A 75 -15.82 21.64 12.50
CA ASN A 75 -16.19 22.53 11.42
C ASN A 75 -15.34 23.81 11.43
N LEU A 76 -15.02 24.32 12.64
CA LEU A 76 -14.10 25.44 12.80
C LEU A 76 -12.72 25.12 12.22
N VAL A 77 -12.11 24.01 12.61
CA VAL A 77 -10.77 23.62 12.13
C VAL A 77 -10.77 23.33 10.63
N GLU A 78 -11.75 22.59 10.11
CA GLU A 78 -11.86 22.29 8.68
C GLU A 78 -12.01 23.56 7.83
N HIS A 79 -12.77 24.56 8.31
CA HIS A 79 -12.87 25.85 7.64
C HIS A 79 -11.51 26.55 7.53
N TYR A 80 -10.75 26.68 8.63
CA TYR A 80 -9.47 27.39 8.61
C TYR A 80 -8.34 26.62 7.93
N MET A 81 -8.42 25.29 7.85
CA MET A 81 -7.52 24.48 7.03
C MET A 81 -7.77 24.67 5.53
N THR A 82 -9.04 24.77 5.13
CA THR A 82 -9.42 24.98 3.71
C THR A 82 -9.22 26.43 3.25
N HIS A 83 -9.13 27.38 4.19
CA HIS A 83 -8.94 28.81 3.92
C HIS A 83 -7.68 29.39 4.62
N PRO A 84 -6.46 28.98 4.23
CA PRO A 84 -5.22 29.25 4.95
C PRO A 84 -4.81 30.74 5.07
N ARG A 85 -5.49 31.64 4.35
CA ARG A 85 -5.20 33.10 4.38
C ARG A 85 -6.12 33.89 5.31
N VAL A 86 -7.15 33.25 5.88
CA VAL A 86 -8.18 33.93 6.66
C VAL A 86 -7.72 34.17 8.10
N LEU A 87 -7.08 33.17 8.72
CA LEU A 87 -6.56 33.28 10.07
C LEU A 87 -5.30 34.17 10.09
N LYS A 88 -5.25 35.16 10.97
CA LYS A 88 -4.16 36.14 11.06
C LYS A 88 -3.71 36.41 12.49
N GLU A 89 -2.41 36.70 12.66
CA GLU A 89 -1.81 37.16 13.92
C GLU A 89 -2.15 38.63 14.22
N GLN A 90 -1.89 39.09 15.45
CA GLN A 90 -1.89 40.51 15.82
C GLN A 90 -0.82 41.25 14.97
N GLY A 91 -1.25 41.89 13.90
CA GLY A 91 -0.39 42.51 12.88
C GLY A 91 -0.76 42.15 11.44
N GLY A 92 -1.71 41.24 11.23
CA GLY A 92 -2.26 40.90 9.91
C GLY A 92 -1.50 39.83 9.14
N ILE A 93 -0.49 39.20 9.75
CA ILE A 93 0.30 38.11 9.17
C ILE A 93 -0.57 36.84 9.11
N PRO A 94 -0.70 36.18 7.95
CA PRO A 94 -1.45 34.92 7.84
C PRO A 94 -0.86 33.80 8.70
N LEU A 95 -1.72 33.04 9.38
CA LEU A 95 -1.37 31.86 10.19
C LEU A 95 -2.05 30.63 9.58
N PRO A 96 -1.45 29.99 8.56
CA PRO A 96 -2.08 28.88 7.87
C PRO A 96 -2.10 27.62 8.75
N LEU A 97 -3.27 26.96 8.83
CA LEU A 97 -3.40 25.64 9.46
C LEU A 97 -3.09 24.56 8.42
N LEU A 98 -1.88 24.04 8.43
CA LEU A 98 -1.41 23.10 7.40
C LEU A 98 -1.34 21.67 7.93
N ILE A 99 -0.68 21.47 9.07
CA ILE A 99 -0.31 20.14 9.55
C ILE A 99 -0.86 19.91 10.96
N PRO A 100 -1.89 19.08 11.15
CA PRO A 100 -2.39 18.76 12.49
C PRO A 100 -1.38 17.90 13.25
N ILE A 101 -1.00 18.27 14.46
CA ILE A 101 -0.23 17.41 15.37
C ILE A 101 -1.19 16.54 16.17
N GLY A 102 -1.08 15.22 15.99
CA GLY A 102 -1.95 14.24 16.61
C GLY A 102 -1.74 14.10 18.12
N SER A 103 -2.83 13.96 18.87
CA SER A 103 -2.80 13.53 20.27
C SER A 103 -2.53 12.03 20.32
N PRO A 104 -1.60 11.58 21.18
CA PRO A 104 -1.33 10.16 21.36
C PRO A 104 -2.60 9.47 21.85
N GLU A 105 -2.88 8.26 21.35
CA GLU A 105 -4.00 7.49 21.85
C GLU A 105 -3.79 7.15 23.33
N PRO A 106 -4.85 7.18 24.17
CA PRO A 106 -4.72 6.88 25.59
C PRO A 106 -4.35 5.40 25.81
N THR A 107 -4.53 4.56 24.80
CA THR A 107 -4.12 3.16 24.79
C THR A 107 -4.04 2.63 23.36
N ASN A 108 -3.17 1.65 23.13
CA ASN A 108 -3.07 0.87 21.89
C ASN A 108 -3.91 -0.43 21.96
N GLU A 109 -4.85 -0.55 22.90
CA GLU A 109 -5.71 -1.74 23.04
C GLU A 109 -6.72 -1.90 21.90
N ARG A 110 -6.95 -3.15 21.49
CA ARG A 110 -7.85 -3.45 20.35
C ARG A 110 -9.32 -3.17 20.64
N TRP A 111 -9.74 -3.14 21.90
CA TRP A 111 -11.11 -2.75 22.29
C TRP A 111 -11.35 -1.23 22.25
N PHE A 112 -10.31 -0.42 22.02
CA PHE A 112 -10.43 1.03 21.94
C PHE A 112 -10.57 1.46 20.47
N HIS A 113 -11.69 2.09 20.13
CA HIS A 113 -12.02 2.50 18.76
C HIS A 113 -11.74 3.98 18.48
N GLY A 114 -11.19 4.71 19.45
CA GLY A 114 -10.93 6.14 19.33
C GLY A 114 -12.18 6.92 18.95
N GLN A 115 -12.11 7.68 17.87
CA GLN A 115 -13.23 8.48 17.37
C GLN A 115 -14.24 7.62 16.62
N MET A 116 -15.28 7.22 17.35
CA MET A 116 -16.44 6.51 16.84
C MET A 116 -17.71 7.19 17.33
N SER A 117 -18.70 7.36 16.45
CA SER A 117 -19.99 7.92 16.85
C SER A 117 -20.81 6.93 17.67
N ARG A 118 -21.76 7.45 18.46
CA ARG A 118 -22.72 6.61 19.20
C ARG A 118 -23.42 5.61 18.29
N LYS A 119 -23.94 6.08 17.15
CA LYS A 119 -24.69 5.24 16.20
C LYS A 119 -23.83 4.13 15.61
N GLU A 120 -22.57 4.43 15.25
CA GLU A 120 -21.64 3.41 14.75
C GLU A 120 -21.31 2.38 15.82
N ALA A 121 -21.13 2.81 17.08
CA ALA A 121 -20.85 1.91 18.21
C ALA A 121 -22.03 0.98 18.51
N GLU A 122 -23.25 1.52 18.56
CA GLU A 122 -24.48 0.75 18.73
C GLU A 122 -24.66 -0.27 17.61
N TYR A 123 -24.46 0.15 16.35
CA TYR A 123 -24.53 -0.77 15.22
C TYR A 123 -23.46 -1.87 15.33
N LEU A 124 -22.20 -1.51 15.60
CA LEU A 124 -21.10 -2.46 15.64
C LEU A 124 -21.26 -3.50 16.76
N ILE A 125 -21.74 -3.09 17.93
CA ILE A 125 -21.88 -3.97 19.08
C ILE A 125 -23.07 -4.92 18.99
N LEU A 126 -24.12 -4.53 18.28
CA LEU A 126 -25.28 -5.38 18.02
C LEU A 126 -25.05 -6.31 16.82
N GLU A 127 -24.40 -5.80 15.76
CA GLU A 127 -24.19 -6.55 14.52
C GLU A 127 -23.05 -7.58 14.64
N LYS A 128 -21.96 -7.22 15.33
CA LYS A 128 -20.77 -8.08 15.48
C LYS A 128 -20.60 -8.64 16.88
N GLY A 129 -21.26 -8.05 17.87
CA GLY A 129 -21.13 -8.48 19.26
C GLY A 129 -22.11 -9.58 19.62
N ARG A 130 -21.91 -10.12 20.81
CA ARG A 130 -22.82 -11.04 21.51
C ARG A 130 -23.03 -10.50 22.93
N PRO A 131 -23.97 -11.04 23.73
CA PRO A 131 -24.09 -10.63 25.13
C PRO A 131 -22.73 -10.67 25.86
N GLY A 132 -22.42 -9.58 26.57
CA GLY A 132 -21.13 -9.29 27.19
C GLY A 132 -20.04 -8.77 26.26
N SER A 133 -20.35 -8.48 24.99
CA SER A 133 -19.45 -7.78 24.09
C SER A 133 -19.28 -6.32 24.50
N TYR A 134 -18.08 -5.76 24.35
CA TYR A 134 -17.81 -4.38 24.75
C TYR A 134 -16.81 -3.67 23.83
N LEU A 135 -16.86 -2.35 23.80
CA LEU A 135 -15.87 -1.47 23.18
C LEU A 135 -15.78 -0.14 23.92
N VAL A 136 -14.65 0.56 23.79
CA VAL A 136 -14.47 1.91 24.32
C VAL A 136 -14.21 2.89 23.18
N ARG A 137 -14.81 4.07 23.27
CA ARG A 137 -14.69 5.15 22.28
C ARG A 137 -14.56 6.50 22.96
N GLU A 138 -14.08 7.50 22.23
CA GLU A 138 -14.10 8.90 22.67
C GLU A 138 -15.54 9.44 22.79
N SER A 139 -15.77 10.28 23.79
CA SER A 139 -17.04 10.97 23.97
C SER A 139 -17.13 12.17 23.01
N GLN A 140 -18.06 12.11 22.06
CA GLN A 140 -18.32 13.22 21.13
C GLN A 140 -18.95 14.43 21.81
N SER A 141 -19.79 14.20 22.83
CA SER A 141 -20.52 15.25 23.56
C SER A 141 -19.69 15.88 24.68
N ASP A 142 -18.65 15.20 25.16
CA ASP A 142 -17.80 15.69 26.24
C ASP A 142 -16.31 15.41 25.92
N PRO A 143 -15.66 16.25 25.10
CA PRO A 143 -14.32 16.02 24.59
C PRO A 143 -13.29 15.79 25.72
N GLY A 144 -12.44 14.77 25.56
CA GLY A 144 -11.45 14.35 26.56
C GLY A 144 -11.97 13.32 27.59
N ASN A 145 -13.26 12.97 27.53
CA ASN A 145 -13.82 11.84 28.24
C ASN A 145 -14.14 10.70 27.25
N TYR A 146 -14.48 9.53 27.77
CA TYR A 146 -14.68 8.30 26.98
C TYR A 146 -16.04 7.67 27.30
N VAL A 147 -16.46 6.72 26.47
CA VAL A 147 -17.69 5.95 26.63
C VAL A 147 -17.37 4.47 26.44
N LEU A 148 -17.68 3.66 27.45
CA LEU A 148 -17.73 2.21 27.36
C LEU A 148 -19.11 1.80 26.86
N THR A 149 -19.16 1.10 25.74
CA THR A 149 -20.38 0.58 25.13
C THR A 149 -20.39 -0.93 25.34
N VAL A 150 -21.48 -1.50 25.88
CA VAL A 150 -21.60 -2.92 26.23
C VAL A 150 -22.90 -3.49 25.66
N ASN A 151 -22.85 -4.69 25.08
CA ASN A 151 -24.04 -5.49 24.77
C ASN A 151 -24.47 -6.22 26.05
N VAL A 152 -25.61 -5.84 26.60
CA VAL A 152 -26.27 -6.46 27.74
C VAL A 152 -27.57 -7.08 27.22
N ASP A 153 -27.58 -8.40 27.05
CA ASP A 153 -28.73 -9.17 26.56
C ASP A 153 -29.37 -8.59 25.29
N ASP A 154 -28.52 -8.36 24.27
CA ASP A 154 -28.88 -7.80 22.97
C ASP A 154 -29.42 -6.36 23.01
N LYS A 155 -29.13 -5.64 24.10
CA LYS A 155 -29.35 -4.21 24.24
C LYS A 155 -28.03 -3.49 24.48
N VAL A 156 -27.97 -2.23 24.06
CA VAL A 156 -26.77 -1.41 24.24
C VAL A 156 -26.84 -0.64 25.55
N ALA A 157 -25.82 -0.81 26.38
CA ALA A 157 -25.56 0.03 27.56
C ALA A 157 -24.35 0.94 27.30
N GLU A 158 -24.49 2.23 27.60
CA GLU A 158 -23.41 3.22 27.51
C GLU A 158 -23.02 3.71 28.91
N ILE A 159 -21.74 3.57 29.26
CA ILE A 159 -21.17 4.01 30.54
C ILE A 159 -20.15 5.10 30.24
N LYS A 160 -20.31 6.27 30.87
CA LYS A 160 -19.39 7.38 30.71
C LYS A 160 -18.14 7.15 31.55
N ILE A 161 -16.99 7.11 30.90
CA ILE A 161 -15.69 7.11 31.56
C ILE A 161 -15.17 8.55 31.60
N ARG A 162 -14.94 9.06 32.80
CA ARG A 162 -14.43 10.41 33.02
C ARG A 162 -12.92 10.36 33.20
N PHE A 163 -12.23 11.38 32.70
CA PHE A 163 -10.82 11.60 33.01
C PHE A 163 -10.64 12.99 33.63
N ASN A 164 -10.11 13.02 34.84
CA ASN A 164 -10.01 14.25 35.64
C ASN A 164 -8.71 15.04 35.39
N GLY A 165 -7.82 14.55 34.50
CA GLY A 165 -6.49 15.12 34.25
C GLY A 165 -5.36 14.20 34.70
N GLU A 166 -5.64 13.28 35.63
CA GLU A 166 -4.66 12.33 36.17
C GLU A 166 -5.18 10.89 36.18
N LYS A 167 -6.46 10.69 36.47
CA LYS A 167 -7.10 9.38 36.63
C LYS A 167 -8.42 9.26 35.88
N TYR A 168 -8.82 8.00 35.68
CA TYR A 168 -10.04 7.55 35.04
C TYR A 168 -11.04 6.98 36.05
N ASP A 169 -12.32 7.29 35.89
CA ASP A 169 -13.42 6.75 36.70
C ASP A 169 -14.71 6.62 35.88
N ILE A 170 -15.75 5.97 36.41
CA ILE A 170 -17.04 5.77 35.72
C ILE A 170 -18.22 6.58 36.30
N GLY A 171 -17.96 7.60 37.11
CA GLY A 171 -19.01 8.37 37.79
C GLY A 171 -18.92 8.32 39.33
N GLY A 172 -18.26 7.31 39.88
CA GLY A 172 -18.05 7.07 41.31
C GLY A 172 -17.32 5.74 41.53
N GLY A 173 -16.90 5.48 42.78
CA GLY A 173 -16.12 4.28 43.14
C GLY A 173 -14.62 4.48 42.99
N GLU A 174 -13.92 3.43 42.54
CA GLU A 174 -12.46 3.40 42.38
C GLU A 174 -11.99 4.28 41.20
N GLU A 175 -10.80 4.87 41.35
CA GLU A 175 -10.13 5.65 40.33
C GLU A 175 -8.89 4.92 39.80
N PHE A 176 -8.60 5.04 38.50
CA PHE A 176 -7.55 4.27 37.83
C PHE A 176 -6.55 5.17 37.11
N LEU A 177 -5.28 4.78 37.06
CA LEU A 177 -4.23 5.55 36.37
C LEU A 177 -4.31 5.42 34.84
N SER A 178 -4.87 4.33 34.34
CA SER A 178 -5.01 4.08 32.91
C SER A 178 -6.38 3.49 32.55
N LEU A 179 -6.81 3.69 31.30
CA LEU A 179 -7.98 2.99 30.76
C LEU A 179 -7.81 1.47 30.83
N ASN A 180 -6.59 0.96 30.66
CA ASN A 180 -6.32 -0.47 30.76
C ASN A 180 -6.61 -1.02 32.16
N ASP A 181 -6.18 -0.31 33.21
CA ASP A 181 -6.43 -0.73 34.59
C ASP A 181 -7.92 -0.68 34.93
N LEU A 182 -8.61 0.37 34.49
CA LEU A 182 -10.06 0.50 34.62
C LEU A 182 -10.78 -0.68 33.96
N MET A 183 -10.46 -0.96 32.70
CA MET A 183 -11.11 -2.03 31.94
C MET A 183 -10.80 -3.41 32.53
N LYS A 184 -9.58 -3.64 32.99
CA LYS A 184 -9.18 -4.88 33.66
C LYS A 184 -9.91 -5.05 34.99
N TYR A 185 -10.10 -3.99 35.76
CA TYR A 185 -10.84 -4.07 37.02
C TYR A 185 -12.31 -4.48 36.78
N TYR A 186 -12.99 -3.79 35.86
CA TYR A 186 -14.42 -4.05 35.59
C TYR A 186 -14.68 -5.33 34.78
N SER A 187 -13.65 -5.95 34.19
CA SER A 187 -13.79 -7.31 33.62
C SER A 187 -13.85 -8.40 34.69
N PHE A 188 -13.22 -8.18 35.86
CA PHE A 188 -13.34 -9.09 37.01
C PHE A 188 -14.46 -8.69 37.99
N ASN A 189 -14.87 -7.42 37.97
CA ASN A 189 -15.90 -6.87 38.85
C ASN A 189 -17.02 -6.24 38.01
N PRO A 190 -18.00 -7.05 37.54
CA PRO A 190 -19.08 -6.56 36.67
C PRO A 190 -19.88 -5.42 37.29
N MET A 191 -20.23 -4.43 36.48
CA MET A 191 -21.09 -3.31 36.91
C MET A 191 -22.56 -3.75 36.95
N VAL A 192 -23.38 -3.09 37.77
CA VAL A 192 -24.83 -3.34 37.82
C VAL A 192 -25.57 -2.04 37.53
N ASP A 193 -26.55 -2.10 36.63
CA ASP A 193 -27.38 -0.94 36.30
C ASP A 193 -28.48 -0.68 37.35
N HIS A 194 -29.20 0.44 37.21
CA HIS A 194 -30.29 0.80 38.12
C HIS A 194 -31.50 -0.15 38.07
N ASN A 195 -31.59 -0.99 37.03
CA ASN A 195 -32.62 -2.00 36.85
C ASN A 195 -32.17 -3.37 37.39
N GLY A 196 -30.94 -3.49 37.91
CA GLY A 196 -30.36 -4.73 38.41
C GLY A 196 -29.70 -5.61 37.33
N SER A 197 -29.59 -5.13 36.09
CA SER A 197 -28.92 -5.84 35.00
C SER A 197 -27.41 -5.83 35.23
N VAL A 198 -26.77 -7.00 35.14
CA VAL A 198 -25.32 -7.14 35.34
C VAL A 198 -24.60 -6.96 34.00
N MET A 199 -23.68 -6.00 33.94
CA MET A 199 -22.88 -5.68 32.77
C MET A 199 -21.55 -6.42 32.82
N HIS A 200 -21.50 -7.58 32.17
CA HIS A 200 -20.27 -8.36 32.05
C HIS A 200 -19.41 -7.87 30.88
N LEU A 201 -18.12 -7.62 31.13
CA LEU A 201 -17.14 -7.31 30.08
C LEU A 201 -16.41 -8.59 29.69
N MET A 202 -17.00 -9.35 28.75
CA MET A 202 -16.51 -10.68 28.38
C MET A 202 -15.72 -10.65 27.06
N ASN A 203 -16.27 -10.01 26.02
CA ASN A 203 -15.78 -10.15 24.65
C ASN A 203 -15.46 -8.79 24.02
N PRO A 204 -14.19 -8.39 23.88
CA PRO A 204 -13.88 -7.13 23.22
C PRO A 204 -14.29 -7.17 21.74
N VAL A 205 -14.99 -6.15 21.27
CA VAL A 205 -15.18 -5.89 19.84
C VAL A 205 -13.91 -5.19 19.36
N ASN A 206 -13.05 -5.91 18.63
CA ASN A 206 -11.72 -5.42 18.28
C ASN A 206 -11.73 -4.49 17.05
N VAL A 207 -10.90 -3.43 17.09
CA VAL A 207 -10.62 -2.52 15.99
C VAL A 207 -9.40 -2.99 15.18
N THR A 208 -9.50 -2.96 13.85
CA THR A 208 -8.39 -3.28 12.94
C THR A 208 -7.60 -2.06 12.48
N ARG A 209 -8.20 -0.87 12.60
CA ARG A 209 -7.50 0.40 12.41
C ARG A 209 -6.36 0.54 13.42
N ILE A 210 -5.23 1.06 12.94
CA ILE A 210 -4.02 1.31 13.71
C ILE A 210 -3.38 2.62 13.33
N SER A 211 -2.88 3.33 14.34
CA SER A 211 -1.87 4.36 14.13
C SER A 211 -0.55 3.72 13.71
N ILE A 212 0.17 4.34 12.77
CA ILE A 212 1.51 3.90 12.37
C ILE A 212 2.47 3.88 13.56
N ALA A 213 2.38 4.85 14.47
CA ALA A 213 3.19 4.87 15.70
C ALA A 213 2.96 3.61 16.57
N GLY A 214 1.76 3.02 16.51
CA GLY A 214 1.38 1.82 17.26
C GLY A 214 1.58 0.50 16.53
N ILE A 215 2.21 0.48 15.34
CA ILE A 215 2.37 -0.75 14.54
C ILE A 215 3.16 -1.84 15.28
N VAL A 216 4.22 -1.46 16.00
CA VAL A 216 5.07 -2.38 16.77
C VAL A 216 4.24 -3.09 17.84
N ASP A 217 3.49 -2.31 18.63
CA ASP A 217 2.61 -2.82 19.67
C ASP A 217 1.51 -3.70 19.10
N ARG A 218 0.91 -3.30 17.96
CA ARG A 218 -0.11 -4.13 17.30
C ARG A 218 0.46 -5.48 16.89
N VAL A 219 1.64 -5.51 16.25
CA VAL A 219 2.29 -6.76 15.85
C VAL A 219 2.57 -7.62 17.07
N PHE A 220 3.10 -7.04 18.15
CA PHE A 220 3.36 -7.75 19.40
C PHE A 220 2.07 -8.37 19.97
N LYS A 221 0.99 -7.59 20.06
CA LYS A 221 -0.32 -8.05 20.56
C LYS A 221 -0.89 -9.18 19.72
N LEU A 222 -0.92 -9.04 18.40
CA LEU A 222 -1.47 -10.08 17.51
C LEU A 222 -0.68 -11.40 17.57
N LYS A 223 0.65 -11.34 17.77
CA LYS A 223 1.49 -12.54 17.95
C LYS A 223 1.23 -13.26 19.28
N HIS A 224 1.00 -12.53 20.36
CA HIS A 224 0.96 -13.09 21.72
C HIS A 224 -0.45 -13.23 22.29
N GLN A 225 -1.48 -12.71 21.62
CA GLN A 225 -2.87 -12.85 22.02
C GLN A 225 -3.31 -14.32 21.87
N LYS A 226 -3.49 -15.00 23.01
CA LYS A 226 -4.09 -16.33 23.10
C LYS A 226 -5.51 -16.20 23.62
N TYR A 227 -6.53 -16.57 22.84
CA TYR A 227 -7.90 -16.63 23.33
C TYR A 227 -8.14 -17.90 24.14
N GLN A 228 -8.77 -17.76 25.31
CA GLN A 228 -9.13 -18.87 26.19
C GLN A 228 -10.36 -19.67 25.70
N HIS A 229 -11.05 -19.22 24.63
CA HIS A 229 -12.38 -19.72 24.26
C HIS A 229 -12.47 -20.56 22.97
N TYR A 230 -11.36 -20.70 22.22
CA TYR A 230 -11.28 -21.66 21.12
C TYR A 230 -10.40 -22.84 21.54
N SER A 231 -10.91 -24.06 21.44
CA SER A 231 -10.19 -25.31 21.76
C SER A 231 -8.96 -25.57 20.89
N PHE A 232 -8.69 -24.70 19.91
CA PHE A 232 -7.44 -24.65 19.16
C PHE A 232 -6.85 -23.25 19.33
N GLY A 233 -5.70 -23.14 20.02
CA GLY A 233 -5.04 -21.88 20.35
C GLY A 233 -4.51 -21.11 19.14
N THR A 234 -5.39 -20.49 18.37
CA THR A 234 -5.06 -19.65 17.21
C THR A 234 -4.83 -18.20 17.67
N GLY A 235 -3.75 -17.57 17.20
CA GLY A 235 -3.32 -16.23 17.62
C GLY A 235 -4.21 -15.09 17.10
N GLY A 236 -3.92 -13.84 17.50
CA GLY A 236 -4.69 -12.67 17.08
C GLY A 236 -4.67 -12.39 15.58
N PHE A 237 -3.61 -12.80 14.86
CA PHE A 237 -3.57 -12.73 13.39
C PHE A 237 -4.62 -13.62 12.73
N TRP A 238 -4.77 -14.86 13.21
CA TRP A 238 -5.80 -15.77 12.73
C TRP A 238 -7.21 -15.20 12.93
N GLU A 239 -7.50 -14.60 14.08
CA GLU A 239 -8.81 -13.95 14.34
C GLU A 239 -9.13 -12.89 13.29
N GLU A 240 -8.19 -11.96 13.02
CA GLU A 240 -8.42 -10.94 11.99
C GLU A 240 -8.52 -11.55 10.59
N PHE A 241 -7.71 -12.55 10.29
CA PHE A 241 -7.68 -13.18 8.98
C PHE A 241 -8.94 -14.02 8.71
N ASP A 242 -9.46 -14.74 9.71
CA ASP A 242 -10.65 -15.58 9.58
C ASP A 242 -11.91 -14.75 9.26
N VAL A 243 -12.03 -13.55 9.82
CA VAL A 243 -13.12 -12.62 9.48
C VAL A 243 -13.10 -12.26 7.98
N LEU A 244 -11.93 -12.12 7.36
CA LEU A 244 -11.82 -11.90 5.92
C LEU A 244 -12.35 -13.09 5.11
N GLN A 245 -12.13 -14.32 5.60
CA GLN A 245 -12.63 -15.54 4.98
C GLN A 245 -14.16 -15.64 5.08
N GLN A 246 -14.73 -15.27 6.24
CA GLN A 246 -16.19 -15.24 6.44
C GLN A 246 -16.88 -14.17 5.58
N TRP A 247 -16.22 -13.05 5.28
CA TRP A 247 -16.79 -12.05 4.39
C TRP A 247 -16.80 -12.45 2.92
N GLU A 248 -15.88 -13.32 2.49
CA GLU A 248 -15.88 -13.82 1.12
C GLU A 248 -17.11 -14.70 0.82
N THR A 249 -17.62 -15.45 1.80
CA THR A 249 -18.78 -16.32 1.61
C THR A 249 -20.11 -15.58 1.49
N LYS A 250 -20.15 -14.30 1.88
CA LYS A 250 -21.36 -13.46 1.87
C LYS A 250 -21.50 -12.58 0.62
N ARG A 251 -20.62 -12.74 -0.39
CA ARG A 251 -20.60 -11.86 -1.56
C ARG A 251 -21.36 -12.43 -2.75
N ASP A 252 -22.12 -11.57 -3.41
CA ASP A 252 -22.95 -11.89 -4.59
C ASP A 252 -22.21 -11.75 -5.93
N SER A 253 -20.87 -11.64 -5.93
CA SER A 253 -20.09 -11.50 -7.18
C SER A 253 -19.98 -12.83 -7.94
N THR A 254 -20.37 -12.82 -9.21
CA THR A 254 -20.35 -14.00 -10.09
C THR A 254 -18.97 -14.25 -10.72
N LYS A 255 -18.75 -15.50 -11.16
CA LYS A 255 -17.53 -15.96 -11.85
C LYS A 255 -17.90 -16.79 -13.08
N ASP A 256 -19.07 -16.54 -13.63
CA ASP A 256 -19.76 -17.41 -14.59
C ASP A 256 -18.98 -17.49 -15.90
N ILE A 257 -18.38 -16.37 -16.33
CA ILE A 257 -17.57 -16.33 -17.55
C ILE A 257 -16.35 -17.24 -17.44
N GLY A 258 -15.73 -17.31 -16.25
CA GLY A 258 -14.59 -18.19 -16.01
C GLY A 258 -14.94 -19.68 -16.03
N PHE A 259 -16.20 -20.03 -15.80
CA PHE A 259 -16.70 -21.41 -15.79
C PHE A 259 -17.11 -21.94 -17.17
N LEU A 260 -17.27 -21.07 -18.17
CA LEU A 260 -17.59 -21.45 -19.55
C LEU A 260 -16.59 -22.48 -20.10
N ASP A 261 -17.08 -23.44 -20.88
CA ASP A 261 -16.30 -24.57 -21.38
C ASP A 261 -15.08 -24.12 -22.19
N GLU A 262 -15.24 -23.07 -22.99
CA GLU A 262 -14.22 -22.51 -23.87
C GLU A 262 -13.12 -21.77 -23.10
N ASN A 263 -13.41 -21.34 -21.86
CA ASN A 263 -12.48 -20.63 -20.99
C ASN A 263 -11.75 -21.56 -20.00
N LYS A 264 -12.21 -22.80 -19.80
CA LYS A 264 -11.61 -23.75 -18.84
C LYS A 264 -10.11 -23.96 -19.08
N SER A 265 -9.69 -24.09 -20.33
CA SER A 265 -8.29 -24.28 -20.71
C SER A 265 -7.42 -23.03 -20.57
N LYS A 266 -8.02 -21.86 -20.38
CA LYS A 266 -7.33 -20.58 -20.14
C LYS A 266 -7.10 -20.31 -18.65
N ASN A 267 -7.57 -21.19 -17.76
CA ASN A 267 -7.42 -21.08 -16.31
C ASN A 267 -6.34 -22.02 -15.81
N ARG A 268 -5.29 -21.47 -15.15
CA ARG A 268 -4.22 -22.30 -14.57
C ARG A 268 -4.74 -23.21 -13.45
N TYR A 269 -5.77 -22.76 -12.74
CA TYR A 269 -6.46 -23.53 -11.72
C TYR A 269 -7.97 -23.46 -11.94
N ARG A 270 -8.62 -24.63 -11.97
CA ARG A 270 -10.06 -24.78 -12.29
C ARG A 270 -10.98 -23.93 -11.41
N ASN A 271 -10.61 -23.71 -10.15
CA ASN A 271 -11.42 -23.05 -9.13
C ASN A 271 -10.94 -21.63 -8.78
N ILE A 272 -9.87 -21.13 -9.42
CA ILE A 272 -9.36 -19.77 -9.21
C ILE A 272 -9.70 -18.94 -10.44
N LEU A 273 -10.85 -18.30 -10.38
CA LEU A 273 -11.47 -17.59 -11.50
C LEU A 273 -11.61 -16.10 -11.18
N PRO A 274 -11.55 -15.22 -12.20
CA PRO A 274 -11.80 -13.80 -12.02
C PRO A 274 -13.28 -13.56 -11.69
N TYR A 275 -13.58 -12.52 -10.91
CA TYR A 275 -14.95 -12.01 -10.84
C TYR A 275 -15.37 -11.36 -12.15
N ASP A 276 -16.63 -11.54 -12.55
CA ASP A 276 -17.13 -11.07 -13.85
C ASP A 276 -17.19 -9.55 -13.94
N HIS A 277 -17.56 -8.85 -12.86
CA HIS A 277 -17.74 -7.39 -12.87
C HIS A 277 -16.44 -6.60 -13.03
N SER A 278 -15.30 -7.20 -12.70
CA SER A 278 -13.99 -6.56 -12.70
C SER A 278 -12.98 -7.26 -13.62
N ARG A 279 -13.39 -8.30 -14.36
CA ARG A 279 -12.49 -9.02 -15.27
C ARG A 279 -12.00 -8.10 -16.38
N ILE A 280 -10.80 -8.37 -16.88
CA ILE A 280 -10.35 -7.75 -18.13
C ILE A 280 -11.10 -8.41 -19.30
N ILE A 281 -11.65 -7.57 -20.18
CA ILE A 281 -12.30 -7.97 -21.43
C ILE A 281 -11.33 -7.63 -22.57
N LEU A 282 -10.85 -8.63 -23.31
CA LEU A 282 -9.96 -8.41 -24.45
C LEU A 282 -10.75 -7.84 -25.64
N LYS A 283 -10.39 -6.63 -26.10
CA LYS A 283 -11.17 -5.89 -27.12
C LYS A 283 -10.82 -6.27 -28.56
N CYS A 284 -9.53 -6.44 -28.86
CA CYS A 284 -9.02 -6.71 -30.21
C CYS A 284 -8.95 -8.22 -30.48
N CYS A 285 -10.08 -8.91 -30.31
CA CYS A 285 -10.22 -10.34 -30.53
C CYS A 285 -11.24 -10.64 -31.64
N ASP A 286 -11.16 -11.82 -32.25
CA ASP A 286 -12.18 -12.28 -33.18
C ASP A 286 -13.43 -12.68 -32.39
N LYS A 287 -14.46 -11.85 -32.46
CA LYS A 287 -15.73 -12.06 -31.75
C LYS A 287 -16.50 -13.29 -32.23
N SER A 288 -16.13 -13.87 -33.38
CA SER A 288 -16.71 -15.13 -33.84
C SER A 288 -16.20 -16.35 -33.04
N ILE A 289 -15.07 -16.21 -32.35
CA ILE A 289 -14.47 -17.26 -31.53
C ILE A 289 -15.01 -17.14 -30.09
N PRO A 290 -15.76 -18.13 -29.59
CA PRO A 290 -16.20 -18.12 -28.19
C PRO A 290 -15.02 -18.07 -27.21
N GLY A 291 -15.13 -17.24 -26.18
CA GLY A 291 -14.07 -17.05 -25.17
C GLY A 291 -12.85 -16.24 -25.65
N ALA A 292 -12.89 -15.65 -26.84
CA ALA A 292 -11.78 -14.83 -27.34
C ALA A 292 -11.57 -13.51 -26.58
N ASP A 293 -12.59 -13.04 -25.85
CA ASP A 293 -12.53 -11.87 -24.98
C ASP A 293 -12.00 -12.18 -23.57
N TYR A 294 -11.73 -13.45 -23.27
CA TYR A 294 -11.41 -13.92 -21.92
C TYR A 294 -9.90 -13.98 -21.64
N ILE A 295 -9.53 -13.45 -20.47
CA ILE A 295 -8.27 -13.70 -19.79
C ILE A 295 -8.53 -13.78 -18.28
N ASN A 296 -7.83 -14.65 -17.57
CA ASN A 296 -7.94 -14.76 -16.11
C ASN A 296 -7.18 -13.62 -15.41
N ALA A 297 -7.77 -12.42 -15.45
CA ALA A 297 -7.25 -11.20 -14.86
C ALA A 297 -8.37 -10.29 -14.38
N ASN A 298 -8.13 -9.50 -13.34
CA ASN A 298 -9.04 -8.47 -12.85
C ASN A 298 -8.35 -7.11 -12.77
N MET A 299 -9.10 -6.06 -13.10
CA MET A 299 -8.72 -4.68 -12.86
C MET A 299 -9.10 -4.31 -11.42
N ILE A 300 -8.14 -3.81 -10.64
CA ILE A 300 -8.36 -3.20 -9.33
C ILE A 300 -8.33 -1.69 -9.53
N LYS A 301 -9.50 -1.07 -9.43
CA LYS A 301 -9.71 0.37 -9.46
C LYS A 301 -10.39 0.76 -8.16
N LEU A 302 -9.60 1.15 -7.17
CA LEU A 302 -10.18 1.66 -5.94
C LEU A 302 -10.74 3.05 -6.22
N GLU A 303 -11.82 3.43 -5.53
CA GLU A 303 -12.30 4.81 -5.59
C GLU A 303 -11.51 5.70 -4.62
N PRO A 304 -11.28 6.99 -4.93
CA PRO A 304 -10.50 7.91 -4.09
C PRO A 304 -10.93 8.00 -2.62
N PHE A 305 -12.19 7.75 -2.32
CA PHE A 305 -12.76 7.78 -0.97
C PHE A 305 -12.74 6.42 -0.25
N ALA A 306 -12.46 5.31 -0.94
CA ALA A 306 -12.52 3.97 -0.37
C ALA A 306 -11.46 3.72 0.72
N LEU A 307 -10.34 4.46 0.67
CA LEU A 307 -9.23 4.43 1.64
C LEU A 307 -9.09 5.72 2.50
N ALA A 308 -10.18 6.51 2.58
CA ALA A 308 -10.28 7.82 3.24
C ALA A 308 -9.49 8.97 2.58
N ASP A 309 -10.22 10.04 2.20
CA ASP A 309 -9.82 11.32 1.59
C ASP A 309 -9.13 11.28 0.21
N ASN A 310 -9.83 11.79 -0.83
CA ASN A 310 -9.37 12.22 -2.17
C ASN A 310 -8.05 11.59 -2.68
N TYR A 311 -7.99 10.27 -2.70
CA TYR A 311 -6.81 9.50 -3.11
C TYR A 311 -6.81 9.32 -4.63
N GLU A 312 -5.83 9.86 -5.36
CA GLU A 312 -5.54 9.36 -6.71
C GLU A 312 -5.01 7.94 -6.59
N THR A 313 -5.89 6.97 -6.82
CA THR A 313 -5.57 5.56 -6.65
C THR A 313 -4.77 5.04 -7.81
N ARG A 314 -3.67 4.35 -7.51
CA ARG A 314 -3.02 3.50 -8.49
C ARG A 314 -3.98 2.39 -8.91
N ASN A 315 -4.05 2.16 -10.22
CA ASN A 315 -4.78 1.04 -10.79
C ASN A 315 -3.86 -0.16 -10.93
N TYR A 316 -4.40 -1.36 -10.72
CA TYR A 316 -3.64 -2.61 -10.85
C TYR A 316 -4.36 -3.57 -11.78
N ILE A 317 -3.60 -4.33 -12.55
CA ILE A 317 -4.09 -5.55 -13.18
C ILE A 317 -3.50 -6.72 -12.41
N VAL A 318 -4.35 -7.53 -11.80
CA VAL A 318 -3.93 -8.75 -11.11
C VAL A 318 -4.30 -9.96 -11.97
N THR A 319 -3.32 -10.79 -12.31
CA THR A 319 -3.50 -11.90 -13.25
C THR A 319 -2.74 -13.16 -12.81
N GLN A 320 -3.12 -14.31 -13.36
CA GLN A 320 -2.38 -15.57 -13.19
C GLN A 320 -1.06 -15.58 -13.98
N GLY A 321 -0.18 -16.54 -13.68
CA GLY A 321 0.98 -16.83 -14.52
C GLY A 321 0.57 -17.43 -15.86
N CYS A 322 1.12 -16.91 -16.96
CA CYS A 322 0.77 -17.30 -18.33
C CYS A 322 0.84 -18.80 -18.54
N LEU A 323 -0.13 -19.35 -19.29
CA LEU A 323 -0.12 -20.69 -19.87
C LEU A 323 0.32 -20.61 -21.34
N HIS A 324 0.69 -21.74 -21.94
CA HIS A 324 1.06 -21.83 -23.36
C HIS A 324 0.03 -21.16 -24.30
N ASN A 325 -1.26 -21.39 -24.07
CA ASN A 325 -2.36 -20.87 -24.87
C ASN A 325 -2.84 -19.46 -24.47
N THR A 326 -2.21 -18.80 -23.48
CA THR A 326 -2.64 -17.47 -23.01
C THR A 326 -1.56 -16.39 -23.13
N VAL A 327 -0.41 -16.68 -23.75
CA VAL A 327 0.67 -15.68 -23.95
C VAL A 327 0.20 -14.53 -24.83
N ASP A 328 -0.48 -14.86 -25.93
CA ASP A 328 -1.03 -13.87 -26.84
C ASP A 328 -2.14 -13.05 -26.18
N ASP A 329 -2.97 -13.68 -25.35
CA ASP A 329 -4.01 -13.00 -24.56
C ASP A 329 -3.35 -12.02 -23.56
N PHE A 330 -2.23 -12.43 -22.93
CA PHE A 330 -1.49 -11.60 -21.99
C PHE A 330 -0.90 -10.35 -22.64
N TRP A 331 -0.20 -10.46 -23.77
CA TRP A 331 0.33 -9.29 -24.47
C TRP A 331 -0.76 -8.38 -25.05
N ARG A 332 -1.89 -8.95 -25.49
CA ARG A 332 -3.08 -8.16 -25.87
C ARG A 332 -3.62 -7.34 -24.69
N MET A 333 -3.69 -7.93 -23.50
CA MET A 333 -4.06 -7.23 -22.27
C MET A 333 -3.07 -6.09 -21.96
N ILE A 334 -1.76 -6.36 -21.95
CA ILE A 334 -0.73 -5.35 -21.67
C ILE A 334 -0.84 -4.17 -22.63
N TRP A 335 -1.02 -4.44 -23.93
CA TRP A 335 -1.15 -3.40 -24.95
C TRP A 335 -2.46 -2.59 -24.80
N GLN A 336 -3.61 -3.25 -24.64
CA GLN A 336 -4.90 -2.55 -24.63
C GLN A 336 -5.09 -1.68 -23.39
N GLU A 337 -4.58 -2.11 -22.23
CA GLU A 337 -4.70 -1.38 -20.96
C GLU A 337 -3.56 -0.35 -20.77
N ASP A 338 -2.65 -0.27 -21.74
CA ASP A 338 -1.46 0.58 -21.71
C ASP A 338 -0.62 0.43 -20.43
N SER A 339 -0.53 -0.81 -19.93
CA SER A 339 0.30 -1.17 -18.78
C SER A 339 1.76 -1.05 -19.14
N ARG A 340 2.53 -0.22 -18.41
CA ARG A 340 3.96 0.04 -18.69
C ARG A 340 4.92 -0.77 -17.82
N ILE A 341 4.42 -1.33 -16.73
CA ILE A 341 5.21 -2.10 -15.77
C ILE A 341 4.52 -3.43 -15.51
N ILE A 342 5.33 -4.50 -15.51
CA ILE A 342 4.92 -5.86 -15.16
C ILE A 342 5.74 -6.29 -13.93
N VAL A 343 5.08 -6.74 -12.87
CA VAL A 343 5.69 -7.31 -11.66
C VAL A 343 5.39 -8.80 -11.63
N MET A 344 6.44 -9.61 -11.74
CA MET A 344 6.38 -11.08 -11.73
C MET A 344 7.00 -11.60 -10.43
N ILE A 345 6.19 -12.23 -9.56
CA ILE A 345 6.59 -12.65 -8.21
C ILE A 345 6.58 -14.18 -8.06
N THR A 346 7.17 -14.88 -9.04
CA THR A 346 7.29 -16.35 -9.05
C THR A 346 8.38 -16.77 -10.03
N LYS A 347 9.11 -17.85 -9.75
CA LYS A 347 9.96 -18.48 -10.76
C LYS A 347 9.08 -19.14 -11.84
N LEU A 348 9.65 -19.47 -13.01
CA LEU A 348 8.93 -20.25 -14.03
C LEU A 348 8.52 -21.63 -13.50
N PHE A 349 9.41 -22.27 -12.74
CA PHE A 349 9.20 -23.54 -12.06
C PHE A 349 9.56 -23.43 -10.59
N GLU A 350 8.74 -24.04 -9.74
CA GLU A 350 8.91 -24.11 -8.28
C GLU A 350 8.59 -25.54 -7.83
N LYS A 351 9.53 -26.22 -7.16
CA LYS A 351 9.44 -27.67 -6.84
C LYS A 351 8.96 -28.51 -8.03
N SER A 352 9.56 -28.29 -9.19
CA SER A 352 9.25 -28.97 -10.47
C SER A 352 7.82 -28.75 -11.00
N LYS A 353 7.04 -27.85 -10.41
CA LYS A 353 5.73 -27.45 -10.92
C LYS A 353 5.87 -26.14 -11.67
N GLU A 354 5.39 -26.13 -12.90
CA GLU A 354 5.31 -24.91 -13.68
C GLU A 354 4.34 -23.92 -13.02
N LYS A 355 4.83 -22.71 -12.75
CA LYS A 355 4.06 -21.62 -12.16
C LYS A 355 3.68 -20.56 -13.18
N CYS A 356 4.52 -20.39 -14.20
CA CYS A 356 4.34 -19.47 -15.32
C CYS A 356 5.23 -19.94 -16.47
N ILE A 357 4.74 -19.88 -17.71
CA ILE A 357 5.63 -20.04 -18.86
C ILE A 357 6.38 -18.74 -19.16
N LYS A 358 7.51 -18.86 -19.84
CA LYS A 358 8.25 -17.71 -20.36
C LYS A 358 7.40 -17.05 -21.46
N TYR A 359 7.07 -15.77 -21.28
CA TYR A 359 6.26 -14.99 -22.23
C TYR A 359 7.05 -13.85 -22.90
N TRP A 360 8.38 -13.88 -22.81
CA TRP A 360 9.26 -12.84 -23.36
C TRP A 360 10.39 -13.46 -24.18
N PRO A 361 10.97 -12.71 -25.15
CA PRO A 361 12.15 -13.15 -25.90
C PRO A 361 13.44 -13.03 -25.07
N ASP A 362 14.47 -13.78 -25.48
CA ASP A 362 15.82 -13.62 -24.95
C ASP A 362 16.41 -12.25 -25.28
N LEU A 363 17.43 -11.82 -24.54
CA LEU A 363 18.09 -10.53 -24.72
C LEU A 363 18.53 -10.33 -26.19
N GLY A 364 18.14 -9.21 -26.79
CA GLY A 364 18.41 -8.88 -28.19
C GLY A 364 17.52 -9.60 -29.21
N GLN A 365 16.66 -10.53 -28.77
CA GLN A 365 15.74 -11.24 -29.65
C GLN A 365 14.37 -10.58 -29.71
N THR A 366 13.61 -10.99 -30.72
CA THR A 366 12.25 -10.52 -31.02
C THR A 366 11.32 -11.71 -31.15
N ASN A 367 10.17 -11.64 -30.49
CA ASN A 367 9.07 -12.58 -30.67
C ASN A 367 7.81 -11.82 -31.08
N GLU A 368 6.96 -12.48 -31.87
CA GLU A 368 5.62 -11.98 -32.21
C GLU A 368 4.57 -12.76 -31.41
N TYR A 369 3.69 -12.04 -30.72
CA TYR A 369 2.59 -12.60 -29.95
C TYR A 369 1.29 -12.03 -30.51
N SER A 370 0.52 -12.86 -31.22
CA SER A 370 -0.58 -12.44 -32.08
C SER A 370 -0.16 -11.45 -33.18
N LYS A 371 -0.30 -10.13 -32.95
CA LYS A 371 0.15 -9.06 -33.86
C LYS A 371 1.13 -8.09 -33.19
N ILE A 372 1.48 -8.38 -31.94
CA ILE A 372 2.33 -7.51 -31.12
C ILE A 372 3.74 -8.06 -31.21
N THR A 373 4.65 -7.26 -31.77
CA THR A 373 6.07 -7.55 -31.77
C THR A 373 6.65 -7.11 -30.44
N VAL A 374 7.40 -7.98 -29.78
CA VAL A 374 8.07 -7.71 -28.51
C VAL A 374 9.56 -7.95 -28.70
N VAL A 375 10.37 -6.92 -28.41
CA VAL A 375 11.83 -6.97 -28.48
C VAL A 375 12.40 -6.80 -27.08
N ASN A 376 13.32 -7.68 -26.67
CA ASN A 376 14.03 -7.51 -25.39
C ASN A 376 15.28 -6.64 -25.61
N LEU A 377 15.18 -5.38 -25.19
CA LEU A 377 16.22 -4.37 -25.35
C LEU A 377 17.31 -4.47 -24.27
N GLY A 378 17.01 -5.06 -23.12
CA GLY A 378 17.93 -5.04 -21.99
C GLY A 378 17.47 -5.95 -20.85
N GLU A 379 18.43 -6.63 -20.24
CA GLU A 379 18.24 -7.49 -19.08
C GLU A 379 19.39 -7.25 -18.12
N TYR A 380 19.07 -6.92 -16.86
CA TYR A 380 20.07 -6.74 -15.82
C TYR A 380 19.56 -7.25 -14.47
N ALA A 381 20.47 -7.79 -13.66
CA ALA A 381 20.15 -8.11 -12.28
C ALA A 381 20.09 -6.82 -11.46
N HIS A 382 19.06 -6.69 -10.64
CA HIS A 382 18.96 -5.62 -9.66
C HIS A 382 19.08 -6.25 -8.27
N GLN A 383 20.19 -5.97 -7.60
CA GLN A 383 20.60 -6.68 -6.39
C GLN A 383 20.62 -8.21 -6.64
N GLN A 384 20.43 -9.03 -5.61
CA GLN A 384 20.50 -10.50 -5.69
C GLN A 384 19.14 -11.17 -5.96
N ASP A 385 18.03 -10.43 -5.79
CA ASP A 385 16.67 -11.01 -5.70
C ASP A 385 15.74 -10.65 -6.87
N MET A 386 16.26 -9.96 -7.89
CA MET A 386 15.43 -9.49 -8.99
C MET A 386 16.19 -9.37 -10.31
N VAL A 387 15.48 -9.69 -11.39
CA VAL A 387 15.91 -9.39 -12.75
C VAL A 387 14.97 -8.36 -13.35
N VAL A 388 15.53 -7.30 -13.92
CA VAL A 388 14.77 -6.26 -14.62
C VAL A 388 14.99 -6.42 -16.13
N ARG A 389 13.89 -6.47 -16.87
CA ARG A 389 13.88 -6.51 -18.34
C ARG A 389 13.22 -5.27 -18.92
N MET A 390 13.77 -4.78 -20.02
CA MET A 390 13.22 -3.67 -20.79
C MET A 390 12.78 -4.18 -22.16
N PHE A 391 11.48 -4.09 -22.42
CA PHE A 391 10.91 -4.47 -23.70
C PHE A 391 10.52 -3.24 -24.51
N ASP A 392 10.69 -3.34 -25.82
CA ASP A 392 10.02 -2.48 -26.79
C ASP A 392 8.91 -3.28 -27.46
N ILE A 393 7.68 -2.80 -27.36
CA ILE A 393 6.53 -3.46 -27.96
C ILE A 393 5.92 -2.59 -29.05
N SER A 394 5.51 -3.21 -30.15
CA SER A 394 4.90 -2.51 -31.28
C SER A 394 3.71 -3.30 -31.84
N LEU A 395 2.73 -2.56 -32.35
CA LEU A 395 1.59 -3.09 -33.09
C LEU A 395 1.53 -2.33 -34.43
N PRO A 396 1.36 -3.00 -35.58
CA PRO A 396 1.34 -2.34 -36.88
C PRO A 396 0.39 -1.15 -36.93
N GLY A 397 0.89 0.01 -37.37
CA GLY A 397 0.14 1.27 -37.43
C GLY A 397 0.12 2.10 -36.14
N TYR A 398 0.76 1.64 -35.07
CA TYR A 398 0.83 2.35 -33.79
C TYR A 398 2.28 2.64 -33.38
N ARG A 399 2.45 3.64 -32.50
CA ARG A 399 3.75 3.95 -31.91
C ARG A 399 4.21 2.84 -30.97
N HIS A 400 5.52 2.61 -30.97
CA HIS A 400 6.17 1.67 -30.07
C HIS A 400 6.02 2.12 -28.61
N ARG A 401 6.04 1.16 -27.69
CA ARG A 401 5.89 1.40 -26.25
C ARG A 401 6.97 0.67 -25.49
N ARG A 402 7.63 1.37 -24.57
CA ARG A 402 8.58 0.78 -23.64
C ARG A 402 7.85 0.18 -22.44
N ILE A 403 8.18 -1.07 -22.12
CA ILE A 403 7.62 -1.83 -20.99
C ILE A 403 8.77 -2.31 -20.11
N PHE A 404 8.58 -2.27 -18.80
CA PHE A 404 9.55 -2.79 -17.84
C PHE A 404 8.97 -3.98 -17.09
N GLN A 405 9.67 -5.11 -17.10
CA GLN A 405 9.33 -6.26 -16.28
C GLN A 405 10.30 -6.36 -15.10
N TYR A 406 9.75 -6.36 -13.89
CA TYR A 406 10.45 -6.62 -12.64
C TYR A 406 10.12 -8.06 -12.22
N HIS A 407 11.07 -8.97 -12.40
CA HIS A 407 10.93 -10.37 -12.07
C HIS A 407 11.65 -10.66 -10.75
N TYR A 408 10.87 -10.82 -9.68
CA TYR A 408 11.35 -11.15 -8.35
C TYR A 408 11.69 -12.64 -8.28
N MET A 409 12.99 -12.94 -8.36
CA MET A 409 13.56 -14.28 -8.30
C MET A 409 14.99 -14.18 -7.76
N VAL A 410 15.34 -15.05 -6.80
CA VAL A 410 16.76 -15.18 -6.40
C VAL A 410 17.56 -15.66 -7.59
N ASN A 411 18.57 -14.89 -7.97
CA ASN A 411 19.41 -15.24 -9.09
C ASN A 411 20.53 -16.20 -8.64
N GLU A 412 20.29 -17.50 -8.75
CA GLU A 412 21.29 -18.54 -8.44
C GLU A 412 22.57 -18.40 -9.29
N TYR A 413 22.50 -17.75 -10.45
CA TYR A 413 23.61 -17.58 -11.38
C TYR A 413 24.62 -16.50 -10.96
N TYR A 414 24.18 -15.42 -10.29
CA TYR A 414 25.09 -14.39 -9.78
C TYR A 414 25.87 -14.83 -8.55
N ILE A 415 25.32 -15.78 -7.77
CA ILE A 415 26.04 -16.44 -6.68
C ILE A 415 27.31 -17.12 -7.21
N LEU A 416 27.32 -17.59 -8.47
CA LEU A 416 28.49 -18.25 -9.07
C LEU A 416 29.52 -17.27 -9.67
N GLN A 417 29.11 -16.11 -10.20
CA GLN A 417 30.05 -15.12 -10.76
C GLN A 417 30.77 -14.28 -9.70
N GLU A 418 30.13 -13.95 -8.57
CA GLU A 418 30.85 -13.33 -7.44
C GLU A 418 31.86 -14.30 -6.82
N ASN A 419 31.60 -15.62 -6.87
CA ASN A 419 32.56 -16.63 -6.43
C ASN A 419 33.82 -16.65 -7.30
N GLU A 420 33.74 -16.44 -8.61
CA GLU A 420 34.92 -16.34 -9.46
C GLU A 420 35.68 -15.02 -9.24
N ASN A 421 34.97 -13.88 -9.21
CA ASN A 421 35.62 -12.57 -9.05
C ASN A 421 36.22 -12.33 -7.65
N HIS A 422 35.64 -12.88 -6.57
CA HIS A 422 36.28 -12.88 -5.25
C HIS A 422 37.45 -13.88 -5.17
N PHE A 423 37.42 -14.99 -5.91
CA PHE A 423 38.57 -15.90 -6.01
C PHE A 423 39.80 -15.19 -6.59
N TYR A 424 39.62 -14.35 -7.62
CA TYR A 424 40.73 -13.57 -8.19
C TYR A 424 41.23 -12.45 -7.27
N GLY A 425 40.39 -11.88 -6.42
CA GLY A 425 40.79 -10.89 -5.40
C GLY A 425 41.61 -11.49 -4.24
N CYS A 426 41.37 -12.77 -3.89
CA CYS A 426 42.08 -13.46 -2.82
C CYS A 426 43.46 -14.01 -3.23
N TYR A 427 43.78 -14.05 -4.53
CA TYR A 427 45.08 -14.53 -5.03
C TYR A 427 46.22 -13.49 -4.90
N LEU A 428 45.93 -12.24 -4.53
CA LEU A 428 46.92 -11.18 -4.35
C LEU A 428 47.44 -10.99 -2.91
N ILE A 429 46.97 -11.78 -1.94
CA ILE A 429 47.50 -11.79 -0.57
C ILE A 429 48.15 -13.15 -0.29
N SER A 430 49.45 -13.21 -0.58
CA SER A 430 50.33 -14.34 -0.24
C SER A 430 50.33 -14.61 1.27
N CYS A 431 50.00 -15.83 1.72
CA CYS A 431 50.86 -16.63 2.61
C CYS A 431 50.30 -18.03 2.90
N PHE A 432 51.20 -19.00 2.98
CA PHE A 432 51.04 -20.45 2.99
C PHE A 432 50.38 -21.09 4.24
N THR A 433 49.61 -20.34 5.04
CA THR A 433 48.95 -20.84 6.27
C THR A 433 47.43 -20.95 6.18
N CYS A 434 46.82 -20.66 5.03
CA CYS A 434 45.36 -20.49 4.91
C CYS A 434 44.56 -21.74 4.48
N LEU A 435 45.20 -22.87 4.15
CA LEU A 435 44.50 -24.04 3.57
C LEU A 435 43.59 -24.80 4.54
N LEU A 436 43.84 -24.75 5.86
CA LEU A 436 42.93 -25.32 6.87
C LEU A 436 41.78 -24.37 7.28
N ASN A 437 41.91 -23.08 6.99
CA ASN A 437 40.88 -22.08 7.27
C ASN A 437 39.92 -21.84 6.09
N ILE A 438 40.32 -22.13 4.85
CA ILE A 438 39.46 -21.98 3.66
C ILE A 438 38.24 -22.92 3.71
N THR A 439 38.37 -24.14 4.23
CA THR A 439 37.24 -25.07 4.37
C THR A 439 36.26 -24.63 5.47
N LEU A 440 36.76 -24.02 6.54
CA LEU A 440 35.93 -23.50 7.64
C LEU A 440 35.28 -22.15 7.29
N LEU A 441 35.98 -21.27 6.56
CA LEU A 441 35.45 -20.02 6.02
C LEU A 441 34.44 -20.28 4.89
N SER A 442 34.67 -21.24 4.00
CA SER A 442 33.67 -21.65 3.00
C SER A 442 32.46 -22.32 3.63
N TYR A 443 32.64 -23.09 4.71
CA TYR A 443 31.53 -23.66 5.49
C TYR A 443 30.76 -22.58 6.27
N LEU A 444 31.44 -21.62 6.91
CA LEU A 444 30.80 -20.50 7.63
C LEU A 444 30.18 -19.47 6.67
N PHE A 445 30.76 -19.25 5.48
CA PHE A 445 30.15 -18.45 4.42
C PHE A 445 28.94 -19.19 3.83
N SER A 446 29.06 -20.47 3.48
CA SER A 446 27.93 -21.29 3.00
C SER A 446 26.75 -21.32 3.98
N GLN A 447 27.00 -21.26 5.29
CA GLN A 447 25.96 -21.14 6.31
C GLN A 447 25.30 -19.74 6.38
N ASN A 448 26.02 -18.66 6.04
CA ASN A 448 25.45 -17.30 5.98
C ASN A 448 24.66 -17.00 4.69
N TYR A 449 24.96 -17.68 3.56
CA TYR A 449 24.24 -17.47 2.29
C TYR A 449 22.96 -18.31 2.13
N ASN A 450 22.73 -19.31 2.99
CA ASN A 450 21.45 -20.01 3.07
C ASN A 450 20.28 -19.13 3.60
N PHE A 451 20.54 -17.86 3.96
CA PHE A 451 19.55 -16.94 4.50
C PHE A 451 18.72 -16.18 3.46
N TRP A 452 19.20 -16.09 2.20
CA TRP A 452 18.54 -15.29 1.16
C TRP A 452 17.67 -16.19 0.27
N GLN A 453 16.49 -16.50 0.77
CA GLN A 453 15.44 -17.14 -0.02
C GLN A 453 14.43 -16.06 -0.38
N GLY A 454 14.47 -15.57 -1.62
CA GLY A 454 13.35 -14.89 -2.26
C GLY A 454 12.07 -15.73 -2.15
N TRP A 455 10.92 -15.20 -2.59
CA TRP A 455 9.63 -15.68 -2.09
C TRP A 455 9.47 -17.21 -2.10
N PRO A 456 9.38 -17.86 -0.93
CA PRO A 456 9.37 -19.31 -0.87
C PRO A 456 8.09 -19.91 -1.46
N ASP A 457 8.19 -21.14 -1.94
CA ASP A 457 7.07 -21.89 -2.52
C ASP A 457 5.90 -22.07 -1.53
N HIS A 458 6.21 -22.15 -0.24
CA HIS A 458 5.24 -22.11 0.86
C HIS A 458 5.65 -21.06 1.88
N GLY A 459 4.68 -20.25 2.33
CA GLY A 459 4.91 -19.20 3.32
C GLY A 459 5.28 -17.86 2.69
N VAL A 460 6.18 -17.16 3.37
CA VAL A 460 6.57 -15.77 3.11
C VAL A 460 8.08 -15.62 3.27
N PRO A 461 8.70 -14.61 2.63
CA PRO A 461 10.11 -14.29 2.88
C PRO A 461 10.40 -14.14 4.39
N SER A 462 11.61 -14.54 4.81
CA SER A 462 12.08 -14.39 6.19
C SER A 462 12.29 -12.92 6.59
N ASP A 463 12.65 -12.09 5.62
CA ASP A 463 12.81 -10.65 5.75
C ASP A 463 11.98 -9.89 4.70
N ALA A 464 11.54 -8.68 5.04
CA ALA A 464 10.72 -7.85 4.16
C ALA A 464 11.54 -6.95 3.22
N GLY A 465 12.84 -6.77 3.46
CA GLY A 465 13.70 -5.81 2.77
C GLY A 465 13.66 -5.94 1.26
N SER A 466 13.87 -7.14 0.71
CA SER A 466 13.91 -7.32 -0.75
C SER A 466 12.56 -7.08 -1.44
N LEU A 467 11.43 -7.32 -0.76
CA LEU A 467 10.12 -6.96 -1.29
C LEU A 467 9.86 -5.45 -1.20
N LEU A 468 10.31 -4.80 -0.12
CA LEU A 468 10.25 -3.35 0.03
C LEU A 468 11.11 -2.64 -1.04
N ASP A 469 12.27 -3.20 -1.36
CA ASP A 469 13.15 -2.71 -2.43
C ASP A 469 12.50 -2.87 -3.80
N LEU A 470 11.88 -4.03 -4.09
CA LEU A 470 11.07 -4.23 -5.29
C LEU A 470 9.98 -3.14 -5.40
N GLN A 471 9.23 -2.90 -4.32
CA GLN A 471 8.19 -1.87 -4.31
C GLN A 471 8.77 -0.48 -4.54
N PHE A 472 9.89 -0.14 -3.89
CA PHE A 472 10.54 1.13 -4.06
C PHE A 472 10.92 1.40 -5.53
N VAL A 473 11.58 0.44 -6.19
CA VAL A 473 12.02 0.65 -7.58
C VAL A 473 10.87 0.64 -8.58
N VAL A 474 9.83 -0.16 -8.34
CA VAL A 474 8.60 -0.17 -9.15
C VAL A 474 7.87 1.17 -9.00
N ASN A 475 7.78 1.69 -7.78
CA ASN A 475 7.11 2.96 -7.48
C ASN A 475 7.83 4.14 -8.09
N ALA A 476 9.17 4.18 -7.99
CA ALA A 476 9.98 5.19 -8.64
C ALA A 476 9.79 5.16 -10.17
N ARG A 477 9.73 3.98 -10.79
CA ARG A 477 9.50 3.85 -12.23
C ARG A 477 8.11 4.31 -12.64
N GLN A 478 7.08 3.88 -11.91
CA GLN A 478 5.70 4.26 -12.18
C GLN A 478 5.52 5.78 -12.09
N PHE A 479 6.05 6.39 -11.03
CA PHE A 479 6.02 7.85 -10.86
C PHE A 479 6.62 8.58 -12.06
N ASN A 480 7.77 8.13 -12.56
CA ASN A 480 8.43 8.73 -13.72
C ASN A 480 7.64 8.57 -15.03
N ILE A 481 6.84 7.52 -15.15
CA ILE A 481 5.98 7.29 -16.32
C ILE A 481 4.74 8.18 -16.24
N GLU A 482 4.09 8.23 -15.08
CA GLU A 482 2.90 9.05 -14.82
C GLU A 482 3.23 10.55 -14.89
N ALA A 483 4.43 10.97 -14.47
CA ALA A 483 4.87 12.37 -14.59
C ALA A 483 4.96 12.88 -16.05
N ARG A 484 4.89 11.98 -17.04
CA ARG A 484 4.98 12.29 -18.49
C ARG A 484 3.66 12.07 -19.23
N SER A 485 2.59 11.68 -18.53
CA SER A 485 1.34 11.24 -19.15
C SER A 485 0.15 11.60 -18.27
N ASP A 486 -0.87 12.22 -18.86
CA ASP A 486 -2.15 12.48 -18.18
C ASP A 486 -3.03 11.21 -18.09
N VAL A 487 -2.58 10.09 -18.66
CA VAL A 487 -3.31 8.82 -18.70
C VAL A 487 -2.80 7.91 -17.58
N SER A 488 -3.72 7.33 -16.81
CA SER A 488 -3.38 6.31 -15.81
C SER A 488 -2.90 5.03 -16.47
N HIS A 489 -1.72 4.54 -16.07
CA HIS A 489 -1.14 3.29 -16.55
C HIS A 489 -1.22 2.23 -15.44
N PRO A 490 -2.09 1.21 -15.54
CA PRO A 490 -2.23 0.24 -14.47
C PRO A 490 -0.95 -0.60 -14.31
N LEU A 491 -0.59 -0.89 -13.06
CA LEU A 491 0.52 -1.78 -12.74
C LEU A 491 0.07 -3.23 -12.86
N THR A 492 0.65 -4.00 -13.80
CA THR A 492 0.33 -5.42 -13.93
C THR A 492 1.14 -6.24 -12.93
N VAL A 493 0.49 -7.02 -12.08
CA VAL A 493 1.12 -7.85 -11.06
C VAL A 493 0.64 -9.29 -11.21
N HIS A 494 1.56 -10.25 -11.29
CA HIS A 494 1.21 -11.66 -11.36
C HIS A 494 2.19 -12.56 -10.60
N CYS A 495 1.70 -13.73 -10.21
CA CYS A 495 2.51 -14.82 -9.69
C CYS A 495 2.10 -16.11 -10.41
N SER A 496 1.74 -17.17 -9.68
CA SER A 496 1.17 -18.39 -10.27
C SER A 496 -0.35 -18.30 -10.41
N ALA A 497 -1.10 -18.28 -9.32
CA ALA A 497 -2.57 -18.14 -9.35
C ALA A 497 -3.05 -16.68 -9.46
N GLY A 498 -2.16 -15.72 -9.20
CA GLY A 498 -2.51 -14.29 -9.22
C GLY A 498 -3.34 -13.83 -8.03
N ILE A 499 -3.22 -14.50 -6.87
CA ILE A 499 -4.01 -14.16 -5.65
C ILE A 499 -3.18 -14.07 -4.36
N GLY A 500 -2.31 -15.04 -4.05
CA GLY A 500 -1.51 -15.04 -2.82
C GLY A 500 -0.44 -13.93 -2.81
N ARG A 501 0.74 -14.20 -3.39
CA ARG A 501 1.87 -13.24 -3.48
C ARG A 501 1.47 -11.93 -4.17
N THR A 502 0.68 -12.03 -5.23
CA THR A 502 0.11 -10.88 -5.94
C THR A 502 -0.74 -10.00 -5.02
N GLY A 503 -1.65 -10.59 -4.23
CA GLY A 503 -2.47 -9.83 -3.29
C GLY A 503 -1.64 -9.21 -2.18
N THR A 504 -0.65 -9.93 -1.65
CA THR A 504 0.26 -9.40 -0.62
C THR A 504 1.03 -8.18 -1.13
N PHE A 505 1.58 -8.24 -2.35
CA PHE A 505 2.28 -7.12 -2.96
C PHE A 505 1.36 -5.91 -3.16
N VAL A 506 0.16 -6.12 -3.72
CA VAL A 506 -0.80 -5.03 -4.00
C VAL A 506 -1.27 -4.36 -2.70
N VAL A 507 -1.63 -5.13 -1.68
CA VAL A 507 -2.06 -4.57 -0.39
C VAL A 507 -0.93 -3.80 0.27
N LEU A 508 0.28 -4.34 0.27
CA LEU A 508 1.44 -3.67 0.84
C LEU A 508 1.76 -2.37 0.08
N ASP A 509 1.67 -2.37 -1.25
CA ASP A 509 1.95 -1.19 -2.10
C ASP A 509 0.94 -0.07 -1.83
N LEU A 510 -0.35 -0.40 -1.72
CA LEU A 510 -1.41 0.53 -1.36
C LEU A 510 -1.15 1.18 0.02
N LEU A 511 -0.79 0.38 1.03
CA LEU A 511 -0.55 0.83 2.39
C LEU A 511 0.71 1.70 2.50
N ILE A 512 1.80 1.31 1.84
CA ILE A 512 3.02 2.13 1.75
C ILE A 512 2.74 3.44 1.01
N GLY A 513 1.94 3.40 -0.06
CA GLY A 513 1.47 4.60 -0.75
C GLY A 513 0.71 5.55 0.18
N LEU A 514 -0.11 5.03 1.11
CA LEU A 514 -0.79 5.84 2.12
C LEU A 514 0.21 6.48 3.10
N ILE A 515 1.18 5.71 3.61
CA ILE A 515 2.22 6.23 4.52
C ILE A 515 3.02 7.34 3.83
N ASN A 516 3.48 7.13 2.60
CA ASN A 516 4.28 8.10 1.86
C ASN A 516 3.55 9.43 1.63
N ARG A 517 2.23 9.40 1.47
CA ARG A 517 1.42 10.61 1.22
C ARG A 517 0.99 11.31 2.50
N LYS A 518 0.58 10.56 3.52
CA LYS A 518 0.01 11.10 4.77
C LYS A 518 1.04 11.24 5.90
N GLY A 519 2.24 10.70 5.74
CA GLY A 519 3.29 10.69 6.76
C GLY A 519 3.05 9.65 7.86
N LEU A 520 3.87 9.71 8.90
CA LEU A 520 3.86 8.75 10.02
C LEU A 520 2.69 8.95 11.00
N ASP A 521 1.94 10.05 10.88
CA ASP A 521 0.73 10.29 11.70
C ASP A 521 -0.53 9.64 11.13
N CYS A 522 -0.40 8.96 9.99
CA CYS A 522 -1.53 8.33 9.34
C CYS A 522 -2.01 7.08 10.07
N GLU A 523 -3.21 6.63 9.69
CA GLU A 523 -3.80 5.41 10.19
C GLU A 523 -3.99 4.42 9.05
N LEU A 524 -3.71 3.16 9.35
CA LEU A 524 -3.89 2.05 8.42
C LEU A 524 -4.97 1.11 8.91
N ASP A 525 -5.62 0.46 7.97
CA ASP A 525 -6.53 -0.65 8.23
C ASP A 525 -6.23 -1.77 7.24
N ILE A 526 -5.38 -2.71 7.66
CA ILE A 526 -4.84 -3.77 6.80
C ILE A 526 -5.94 -4.77 6.44
N GLN A 527 -6.82 -5.10 7.40
CA GLN A 527 -7.99 -5.95 7.18
C GLN A 527 -8.93 -5.31 6.16
N ARG A 528 -9.32 -4.04 6.35
CA ARG A 528 -10.20 -3.34 5.40
C ARG A 528 -9.56 -3.21 4.02
N THR A 529 -8.29 -2.86 3.94
CA THR A 529 -7.60 -2.74 2.63
C THR A 529 -7.57 -4.07 1.90
N THR A 530 -7.32 -5.17 2.61
CA THR A 530 -7.37 -6.53 2.05
C THR A 530 -8.79 -6.91 1.61
N HIS A 531 -9.80 -6.59 2.41
CA HIS A 531 -11.20 -6.79 2.06
C HIS A 531 -11.61 -6.00 0.79
N LEU A 532 -11.15 -4.76 0.66
CA LEU A 532 -11.42 -3.90 -0.49
C LEU A 532 -10.83 -4.49 -1.77
N VAL A 533 -9.55 -4.86 -1.80
CA VAL A 533 -8.96 -5.46 -3.01
C VAL A 533 -9.62 -6.80 -3.35
N ARG A 534 -10.02 -7.58 -2.33
CA ARG A 534 -10.77 -8.83 -2.54
C ARG A 534 -12.11 -8.61 -3.25
N SER A 535 -12.69 -7.40 -3.23
CA SER A 535 -13.94 -7.10 -3.94
C SER A 535 -13.76 -7.08 -5.46
N PHE A 536 -12.52 -6.92 -5.93
CA PHE A 536 -12.17 -6.97 -7.35
C PHE A 536 -11.65 -8.34 -7.78
N ARG A 537 -10.92 -9.07 -6.93
CA ARG A 537 -10.50 -10.45 -7.22
C ARG A 537 -10.56 -11.32 -5.97
N PRO A 538 -11.26 -12.48 -6.00
CA PRO A 538 -11.44 -13.32 -4.82
C PRO A 538 -10.10 -13.88 -4.33
N GLY A 539 -9.94 -14.03 -3.01
CA GLY A 539 -8.83 -14.76 -2.41
C GLY A 539 -7.48 -14.03 -2.45
N LEU A 540 -7.44 -12.74 -2.77
CA LEU A 540 -6.21 -11.94 -2.64
C LEU A 540 -5.69 -12.00 -1.19
N VAL A 541 -4.40 -12.28 -1.01
CA VAL A 541 -3.78 -12.66 0.28
C VAL A 541 -4.38 -13.98 0.79
N GLN A 542 -3.72 -15.10 0.55
CA GLN A 542 -4.30 -16.44 0.73
C GLN A 542 -4.09 -17.07 2.11
N SER A 543 -3.12 -16.62 2.90
CA SER A 543 -2.79 -17.26 4.18
C SER A 543 -2.57 -16.26 5.30
N GLU A 544 -2.75 -16.74 6.54
CA GLU A 544 -2.41 -15.98 7.76
C GLU A 544 -0.94 -15.52 7.72
N ALA A 545 -0.02 -16.37 7.27
CA ALA A 545 1.39 -16.01 7.15
C ALA A 545 1.62 -14.81 6.21
N GLN A 546 0.91 -14.75 5.08
CA GLN A 546 0.94 -13.61 4.16
C GLN A 546 0.33 -12.36 4.79
N TYR A 547 -0.78 -12.51 5.52
CA TYR A 547 -1.42 -11.41 6.24
C TYR A 547 -0.51 -10.83 7.33
N GLN A 548 0.09 -11.68 8.16
CA GLN A 548 1.10 -11.30 9.16
C GLN A 548 2.35 -10.67 8.53
N PHE A 549 2.76 -11.14 7.35
CA PHE A 549 3.89 -10.58 6.64
C PHE A 549 3.65 -9.13 6.21
N ILE A 550 2.42 -8.76 5.80
CA ILE A 550 2.08 -7.36 5.48
C ILE A 550 2.32 -6.46 6.70
N TYR A 551 1.85 -6.87 7.88
CA TYR A 551 2.11 -6.16 9.13
C TYR A 551 3.61 -6.01 9.44
N THR A 552 4.36 -7.10 9.28
CA THR A 552 5.80 -7.12 9.56
C THR A 552 6.58 -6.25 8.57
N ALA A 553 6.21 -6.27 7.30
CA ALA A 553 6.80 -5.44 6.25
C ALA A 553 6.53 -3.94 6.48
N ILE A 554 5.31 -3.57 6.88
CA ILE A 554 4.98 -2.19 7.25
C ILE A 554 5.80 -1.76 8.47
N ASN A 555 5.92 -2.61 9.48
CA ASN A 555 6.75 -2.31 10.63
C ASN A 555 8.22 -2.06 10.23
N HIS A 556 8.79 -2.92 9.39
CA HIS A 556 10.16 -2.76 8.90
C HIS A 556 10.32 -1.46 8.09
N TYR A 557 9.35 -1.17 7.22
CA TYR A 557 9.31 0.07 6.44
C TYR A 557 9.28 1.32 7.33
N VAL A 558 8.40 1.36 8.33
CA VAL A 558 8.29 2.47 9.28
C VAL A 558 9.58 2.64 10.09
N GLN A 559 10.17 1.54 10.57
CA GLN A 559 11.45 1.58 11.27
C GLN A 559 12.56 2.18 10.39
N SER A 560 12.62 1.81 9.10
CA SER A 560 13.59 2.36 8.16
C SER A 560 13.44 3.88 7.97
N ILE A 561 12.20 4.39 7.90
CA ILE A 561 11.91 5.83 7.81
C ILE A 561 12.35 6.54 9.10
N CYS A 562 11.95 6.03 10.26
CA CYS A 562 12.30 6.62 11.56
C CYS A 562 13.82 6.67 11.77
N SER A 563 14.54 5.63 11.37
CA SER A 563 16.02 5.60 11.42
C SER A 563 16.64 6.67 10.52
N ARG A 564 16.13 6.86 9.30
CA ARG A 564 16.58 7.92 8.38
C ARG A 564 16.35 9.31 8.94
N ILE A 565 15.13 9.59 9.43
CA ILE A 565 14.79 10.88 10.06
C ILE A 565 15.70 11.14 11.26
N SER A 566 15.96 10.13 12.09
CA SER A 566 16.84 10.26 13.26
C SER A 566 18.30 10.53 12.86
N ALA A 567 18.78 9.93 11.77
CA ALA A 567 20.12 10.17 11.26
C ALA A 567 20.26 11.60 10.70
N GLU A 568 19.28 12.08 9.94
CA GLU A 568 19.24 13.44 9.41
C GLU A 568 19.23 14.49 10.54
N LYS A 569 18.39 14.30 11.57
CA LYS A 569 18.38 15.16 12.77
C LYS A 569 19.73 15.20 13.49
N LYS A 570 20.43 14.06 13.59
CA LYS A 570 21.79 14.01 14.16
C LYS A 570 22.78 14.81 13.30
N ILE A 571 22.70 14.70 11.98
CA ILE A 571 23.56 15.45 11.06
C ILE A 571 23.30 16.95 11.17
N GLU A 572 22.04 17.39 11.30
CA GLU A 572 21.69 18.79 11.51
C GLU A 572 22.16 19.32 12.87
N MET A 573 22.06 18.51 13.92
CA MET A 573 22.40 18.91 15.29
C MET A 573 23.92 18.98 15.54
N PHE A 574 24.70 18.08 14.95
CA PHE A 574 26.16 18.02 15.12
C PHE A 574 26.95 18.74 14.02
N GLY A 575 26.28 19.23 12.97
CA GLY A 575 26.95 19.78 11.79
C GLY A 575 27.71 18.71 11.01
N ARG A 576 28.23 19.09 9.83
CA ARG A 576 29.09 18.20 9.00
C ARG A 576 30.49 18.07 9.59
N GLU A 577 30.65 17.58 10.81
CA GLU A 577 31.97 17.16 11.27
C GLU A 577 32.19 15.69 10.90
N TYR A 578 33.28 15.46 10.15
CA TYR A 578 33.86 14.18 9.69
C TYR A 578 33.40 13.60 8.34
N LEU A 579 33.93 14.18 7.26
CA LEU A 579 34.55 13.38 6.19
C LEU A 579 36.07 13.63 6.21
N ASN A 580 36.75 13.16 7.26
CA ASN A 580 38.19 12.91 7.19
C ASN A 580 38.41 11.52 6.59
N ILE A 581 38.17 11.40 5.28
CA ILE A 581 38.96 10.44 4.51
C ILE A 581 40.31 11.13 4.37
N LYS A 582 41.34 10.60 5.02
CA LYS A 582 42.73 10.95 4.70
C LYS A 582 42.95 10.61 3.23
N TYR A 583 42.83 11.60 2.36
CA TYR A 583 43.59 11.59 1.13
C TYR A 583 45.05 11.58 1.55
N THR A 584 45.76 10.51 1.20
CA THR A 584 47.22 10.52 1.15
C THR A 584 47.66 11.76 0.40
N ASP A 585 48.61 12.49 0.98
CA ASP A 585 49.30 13.63 0.39
C ASP A 585 49.82 13.28 -1.00
N GLU A 586 49.05 13.61 -2.04
CA GLU A 586 49.51 13.75 -3.42
C GLU A 586 48.41 14.53 -4.15
N LEU A 587 48.78 15.70 -4.71
CA LEU A 587 47.93 16.68 -5.43
C LEU A 587 47.40 17.88 -4.61
N ALA A 588 48.11 18.32 -3.59
CA ALA A 588 48.10 19.74 -3.19
C ALA A 588 48.96 20.57 -4.15
N THR A 589 48.53 20.71 -5.41
CA THR A 589 49.02 21.79 -6.28
C THR A 589 48.00 22.05 -7.38
N ILE A 590 47.60 23.32 -7.50
CA ILE A 590 46.89 23.98 -8.60
C ILE A 590 45.44 24.41 -8.24
N VAL A 591 45.27 25.74 -8.21
CA VAL A 591 44.07 26.60 -8.04
C VAL A 591 43.56 26.71 -6.59
N GLY A 592 43.64 27.83 -5.87
CA GLY A 592 43.47 29.24 -6.25
C GLY A 592 42.14 29.73 -5.66
N GLU A 593 42.19 30.39 -4.50
CA GLU A 593 41.03 30.97 -3.81
C GLU A 593 40.33 32.02 -4.69
N GLU A 594 39.00 31.95 -4.82
CA GLU A 594 38.12 33.13 -4.90
C GLU A 594 36.61 32.78 -4.74
N ASN A 595 36.00 33.40 -3.71
CA ASN A 595 34.60 33.82 -3.52
C ASN A 595 33.42 33.05 -4.17
N VAL A 596 32.55 32.44 -3.35
CA VAL A 596 31.15 32.10 -3.70
C VAL A 596 30.18 32.53 -2.58
N PRO A 597 29.00 33.11 -2.88
CA PRO A 597 28.13 33.78 -1.90
C PRO A 597 27.30 32.81 -1.07
N THR A 598 27.04 33.19 0.19
CA THR A 598 26.08 32.56 1.08
C THR A 598 24.65 32.71 0.56
N LEU A 599 24.00 31.58 0.25
CA LEU A 599 22.58 31.53 -0.13
C LEU A 599 21.68 31.25 1.08
N ASN A 600 20.60 32.03 1.14
CA ASN A 600 19.59 32.15 2.19
C ASN A 600 18.86 30.82 2.54
N PRO A 601 18.38 30.61 3.79
CA PRO A 601 17.71 29.37 4.23
C PRO A 601 16.35 29.06 3.60
N CYS A 602 15.89 29.84 2.61
CA CYS A 602 14.55 29.73 2.04
C CYS A 602 14.46 28.82 0.80
N THR A 603 15.58 28.25 0.33
CA THR A 603 15.59 27.36 -0.85
C THR A 603 15.56 25.88 -0.49
N ALA A 604 15.86 25.51 0.77
CA ALA A 604 15.95 24.12 1.23
C ALA A 604 14.59 23.40 1.30
N GLN A 605 13.50 24.12 1.56
CA GLN A 605 12.15 23.51 1.60
C GLN A 605 11.53 23.30 0.21
N ARG A 606 12.04 23.94 -0.84
CA ARG A 606 11.62 23.67 -2.22
C ARG A 606 12.25 22.39 -2.77
N VAL A 607 13.32 21.90 -2.13
CA VAL A 607 13.98 20.62 -2.45
C VAL A 607 13.24 19.44 -1.83
N LEU A 608 12.52 19.59 -0.71
CA LEU A 608 11.85 18.46 -0.04
C LEU A 608 10.65 17.89 -0.83
N LYS A 609 10.01 18.71 -1.67
CA LYS A 609 8.98 18.23 -2.62
C LYS A 609 9.58 17.52 -3.85
N ASN A 610 10.86 17.76 -4.14
CA ASN A 610 11.58 17.20 -5.29
C ASN A 610 12.54 16.05 -4.92
N ALA A 611 12.93 15.92 -3.64
CA ALA A 611 13.83 14.89 -3.15
C ALA A 611 13.16 13.51 -2.97
N ILE A 612 11.82 13.47 -2.95
CA ILE A 612 11.05 12.22 -3.05
C ILE A 612 11.00 11.72 -4.51
N THR A 613 11.37 12.56 -5.49
CA THR A 613 11.17 12.28 -6.91
C THR A 613 12.44 12.25 -7.77
N CYS A 614 13.62 12.57 -7.25
CA CYS A 614 14.86 12.51 -8.02
C CYS A 614 16.02 11.89 -7.22
N ASN A 615 16.29 10.61 -7.47
CA ASN A 615 17.63 10.05 -7.40
C ASN A 615 17.86 9.25 -8.69
N THR A 616 18.24 9.96 -9.76
CA THR A 616 18.84 9.32 -10.95
C THR A 616 20.33 9.16 -10.68
N TYR A 617 20.81 7.92 -10.62
CA TYR A 617 22.22 7.63 -10.84
C TYR A 617 22.59 8.00 -12.29
N PRO A 618 23.80 8.52 -12.54
CA PRO A 618 24.21 8.90 -13.90
C PRO A 618 24.29 7.64 -14.78
N THR A 619 23.44 7.57 -15.80
CA THR A 619 23.58 6.62 -16.91
C THR A 619 24.67 7.14 -17.83
N THR A 620 25.74 6.37 -17.99
CA THR A 620 26.75 6.55 -19.03
C THR A 620 26.12 6.28 -20.38
N ASP A 621 25.78 7.32 -21.13
CA ASP A 621 25.53 7.26 -22.56
C ASP A 621 26.09 8.53 -23.20
N SER A 622 27.32 8.45 -23.69
CA SER A 622 27.86 9.39 -24.67
C SER A 622 28.27 8.57 -25.90
N PRO A 623 27.65 8.78 -27.08
CA PRO A 623 28.30 8.44 -28.33
C PRO A 623 29.24 9.58 -28.73
N LEU A 624 30.49 9.21 -29.02
CA LEU A 624 31.42 10.00 -29.83
C LEU A 624 30.72 10.47 -31.12
N VAL A 625 30.65 11.78 -31.37
CA VAL A 625 30.85 12.44 -32.68
C VAL A 625 30.96 13.96 -32.44
N SER A 626 32.05 14.57 -32.90
CA SER A 626 32.28 16.03 -33.05
C SER A 626 31.53 16.57 -34.28
N PRO A 627 31.06 17.84 -34.32
CA PRO A 627 31.95 18.95 -34.70
C PRO A 627 31.61 20.36 -34.14
N THR A 628 32.67 21.17 -34.01
CA THR A 628 32.85 22.64 -34.22
C THR A 628 31.76 23.67 -33.84
N LEU A 629 32.20 24.63 -33.00
CA LEU A 629 31.93 26.09 -32.93
C LEU A 629 30.61 26.64 -33.50
N ASP A 630 29.88 27.48 -32.74
CA ASP A 630 30.21 28.90 -32.55
C ASP A 630 29.41 29.55 -31.39
N LYS A 631 29.98 30.62 -30.83
CA LYS A 631 29.52 31.42 -29.69
C LYS A 631 28.63 32.58 -30.13
N SER A 632 27.61 32.90 -29.33
CA SER A 632 26.97 34.24 -29.14
C SER A 632 25.49 34.00 -28.76
N ASN A 633 24.77 34.75 -27.94
CA ASN A 633 25.00 35.85 -26.99
C ASN A 633 23.61 36.08 -26.32
N VAL A 634 23.61 36.61 -25.08
CA VAL A 634 22.63 37.61 -24.56
C VAL A 634 21.19 37.09 -24.28
N VAL A 635 20.75 36.85 -23.03
CA VAL A 635 20.36 37.76 -21.90
C VAL A 635 18.83 38.03 -21.82
N GLU A 636 18.34 38.03 -20.58
CA GLU A 636 17.05 38.54 -20.00
C GLU A 636 15.75 37.74 -20.24
N LEU A 637 15.13 37.11 -19.23
CA LEU A 637 14.49 37.59 -17.98
C LEU A 637 13.04 38.11 -18.16
N LEU A 638 12.11 37.29 -17.63
CA LEU A 638 10.93 37.60 -16.79
C LEU A 638 9.93 38.69 -17.23
N GLY A 639 8.64 38.32 -17.19
CA GLY A 639 7.54 39.28 -17.03
C GLY A 639 6.15 38.65 -17.11
N TYR A 640 5.58 38.33 -15.96
CA TYR A 640 4.16 38.02 -15.74
C TYR A 640 3.56 39.22 -14.99
N ASP A 641 2.41 39.77 -15.41
CA ASP A 641 1.24 40.13 -14.56
C ASP A 641 0.08 40.80 -15.37
N PRO A 642 -1.15 41.02 -14.81
CA PRO A 642 -2.41 40.63 -15.46
C PRO A 642 -3.49 41.75 -15.49
N GLY A 643 -4.72 41.44 -15.96
CA GLY A 643 -5.94 42.12 -15.49
C GLY A 643 -7.04 42.47 -16.52
N LYS A 644 -8.09 41.60 -16.60
CA LYS A 644 -9.58 41.82 -16.64
C LYS A 644 -10.25 42.83 -17.63
N PRO A 645 -11.60 42.90 -17.79
CA PRO A 645 -12.68 41.87 -18.03
C PRO A 645 -13.76 42.31 -19.10
N ASN A 646 -14.77 41.46 -19.42
CA ASN A 646 -16.18 41.71 -19.90
C ASN A 646 -16.67 40.56 -20.85
N ILE A 647 -17.64 39.64 -20.57
CA ILE A 647 -19.14 39.66 -20.41
C ILE A 647 -19.90 40.03 -21.74
N PRO A 648 -21.10 39.50 -22.14
CA PRO A 648 -21.55 38.11 -22.46
C PRO A 648 -22.55 37.96 -23.70
N THR A 649 -22.86 36.71 -24.13
CA THR A 649 -24.08 36.13 -24.84
C THR A 649 -24.71 36.81 -26.11
N PRO A 650 -25.63 36.20 -26.94
CA PRO A 650 -26.67 35.16 -26.68
C PRO A 650 -26.96 34.04 -27.74
N ALA A 651 -27.38 32.87 -27.23
CA ALA A 651 -28.62 32.06 -27.44
C ALA A 651 -29.38 31.85 -28.81
N ILE A 652 -29.62 30.55 -29.15
CA ILE A 652 -30.79 29.79 -29.76
C ILE A 652 -31.25 30.10 -31.25
N PRO A 653 -32.01 29.24 -32.03
CA PRO A 653 -32.60 27.91 -31.74
C PRO A 653 -32.77 26.82 -32.86
N THR A 654 -33.13 25.60 -32.39
CA THR A 654 -34.04 24.50 -32.91
C THR A 654 -34.16 24.14 -34.40
N THR A 655 -34.21 22.82 -34.71
CA THR A 655 -35.39 22.10 -35.26
C THR A 655 -35.21 20.56 -35.26
N ALA A 656 -36.33 19.85 -35.10
CA ALA A 656 -36.54 18.42 -35.18
C ALA A 656 -36.77 17.92 -36.62
N ASP A 657 -36.75 16.59 -36.83
CA ASP A 657 -37.57 15.77 -37.76
C ASP A 657 -36.85 14.43 -38.05
N SER A 658 -37.30 13.29 -37.50
CA SER A 658 -38.38 12.37 -37.96
C SER A 658 -37.87 11.24 -38.88
N CYS A 659 -38.03 9.98 -38.43
CA CYS A 659 -37.92 8.73 -39.22
C CYS A 659 -38.95 8.68 -40.37
N PRO A 660 -38.82 7.75 -41.35
CA PRO A 660 -39.41 6.40 -41.17
C PRO A 660 -38.72 5.21 -41.91
N ASN A 661 -38.75 4.06 -41.23
CA ASN A 661 -39.14 2.69 -41.65
C ASN A 661 -38.86 2.12 -43.07
N SER A 662 -38.05 1.04 -43.06
CA SER A 662 -38.36 -0.34 -43.57
C SER A 662 -38.45 -0.62 -45.08
N PRO A 663 -38.62 -1.88 -45.53
CA PRO A 663 -37.80 -3.09 -45.32
C PRO A 663 -37.52 -3.79 -46.68
N THR A 664 -36.78 -4.91 -46.72
CA THR A 664 -37.18 -6.14 -47.45
C THR A 664 -36.12 -7.24 -47.35
N SER A 665 -36.59 -8.39 -46.87
CA SER A 665 -36.04 -9.73 -47.08
C SER A 665 -36.21 -10.17 -48.53
N ASN A 666 -35.30 -11.00 -49.06
CA ASN A 666 -35.69 -12.13 -49.90
C ASN A 666 -34.60 -13.21 -49.99
N VAL A 667 -35.11 -14.44 -49.94
CA VAL A 667 -34.50 -15.77 -50.01
C VAL A 667 -34.44 -16.22 -51.48
N PHE A 668 -33.41 -17.00 -51.87
CA PHE A 668 -33.39 -18.06 -52.92
C PHE A 668 -32.02 -18.77 -52.82
N GLU A 669 -31.91 -19.96 -52.23
CA GLU A 669 -31.99 -21.33 -52.81
C GLU A 669 -30.92 -21.72 -53.87
N LEU A 670 -30.14 -22.74 -53.46
CA LEU A 670 -29.63 -23.93 -54.19
C LEU A 670 -28.93 -23.79 -55.56
N HIS A 671 -27.70 -24.33 -55.62
CA HIS A 671 -27.39 -25.47 -56.50
C HIS A 671 -26.11 -26.23 -56.07
N SER A 672 -26.26 -27.55 -56.06
CA SER A 672 -25.34 -28.66 -55.86
C SER A 672 -24.30 -28.86 -56.97
N TYR A 673 -23.12 -29.44 -56.66
CA TYR A 673 -22.44 -30.44 -57.51
C TYR A 673 -21.53 -31.37 -56.67
N GLU A 674 -21.42 -32.60 -57.14
CA GLU A 674 -21.07 -33.84 -56.42
C GLU A 674 -19.57 -34.21 -56.38
N ASN A 675 -19.23 -34.96 -55.32
CA ASN A 675 -18.32 -36.10 -55.15
C ASN A 675 -17.35 -36.54 -56.26
N ILE A 676 -16.07 -36.75 -55.88
CA ILE A 676 -15.24 -37.89 -56.28
C ILE A 676 -14.42 -38.41 -55.07
N THR A 677 -14.30 -39.73 -54.97
CA THR A 677 -13.91 -40.62 -53.87
C THR A 677 -12.42 -41.05 -53.80
N SER A 678 -11.87 -41.11 -52.56
CA SER A 678 -10.96 -42.14 -51.96
C SER A 678 -9.50 -42.36 -52.49
N PRO A 679 -8.57 -43.08 -51.78
CA PRO A 679 -8.52 -43.57 -50.38
C PRO A 679 -7.18 -43.27 -49.60
N LEU A 680 -7.19 -43.64 -48.30
CA LEU A 680 -6.08 -43.69 -47.32
C LEU A 680 -4.92 -44.64 -47.68
N PRO A 681 -3.77 -44.53 -46.98
CA PRO A 681 -3.40 -45.62 -46.08
C PRO A 681 -2.90 -45.19 -44.67
N SER A 682 -3.04 -46.17 -43.78
CA SER A 682 -2.73 -46.28 -42.36
C SER A 682 -1.24 -46.31 -41.98
N SER A 683 -0.91 -45.83 -40.78
CA SER A 683 0.21 -46.33 -39.98
C SER A 683 -0.11 -46.26 -38.48
N ASP A 684 -0.31 -47.43 -37.89
CA ASP A 684 -0.39 -47.70 -36.46
C ASP A 684 0.98 -47.54 -35.78
N CYS A 685 0.99 -46.99 -34.56
CA CYS A 685 1.97 -47.31 -33.52
C CYS A 685 1.32 -47.16 -32.11
N ASP A 686 0.90 -48.31 -31.60
CA ASP A 686 1.20 -48.85 -30.26
C ASP A 686 1.05 -47.93 -29.01
N ILE A 687 -0.06 -48.09 -28.30
CA ILE A 687 -0.26 -47.61 -26.92
C ILE A 687 -0.15 -48.83 -26.00
N GLY A 688 0.89 -48.87 -25.18
CA GLY A 688 1.11 -49.91 -24.16
C GLY A 688 0.03 -49.95 -23.07
N PRO A 689 -0.01 -51.01 -22.25
CA PRO A 689 -1.08 -51.23 -21.28
C PRO A 689 -1.01 -50.26 -20.08
N PRO A 690 -2.15 -49.99 -19.42
CA PRO A 690 -2.23 -49.05 -18.30
C PRO A 690 -1.54 -49.60 -17.04
N PRO A 691 -1.02 -48.73 -16.15
CA PRO A 691 -0.32 -49.13 -14.94
C PRO A 691 -1.26 -49.71 -13.86
N ILE A 692 -0.76 -50.76 -13.21
CA ILE A 692 -1.37 -51.52 -12.12
C ILE A 692 -1.46 -50.65 -10.84
N GLU A 693 -2.59 -50.72 -10.15
CA GLU A 693 -2.86 -50.06 -8.86
C GLU A 693 -1.82 -50.44 -7.79
N ALA A 694 -1.33 -49.43 -7.05
CA ALA A 694 -0.45 -49.63 -5.90
C ALA A 694 -1.23 -50.19 -4.69
N PRO A 695 -0.64 -51.11 -3.90
CA PRO A 695 -1.30 -51.66 -2.72
C PRO A 695 -1.44 -50.60 -1.59
N PRO A 696 -2.47 -50.73 -0.73
CA PRO A 696 -2.73 -49.77 0.34
C PRO A 696 -1.66 -49.81 1.45
N PRO A 697 -1.43 -48.69 2.16
CA PRO A 697 -0.42 -48.60 3.21
C PRO A 697 -0.80 -49.41 4.46
N PRO A 698 0.18 -49.88 5.25
CA PRO A 698 -0.06 -50.62 6.48
C PRO A 698 -0.65 -49.74 7.59
N PRO A 699 -1.42 -50.32 8.54
CA PRO A 699 -2.07 -49.57 9.62
C PRO A 699 -1.04 -49.00 10.61
N GLN A 700 -1.20 -47.72 10.96
CA GLN A 700 -0.36 -47.03 11.94
C GLN A 700 -0.65 -47.48 13.37
N SER A 701 0.40 -47.84 14.10
CA SER A 701 0.40 -48.13 15.53
C SER A 701 0.05 -46.88 16.36
N PRO A 702 -0.63 -47.01 17.52
CA PRO A 702 -1.02 -45.87 18.34
C PRO A 702 0.19 -45.25 19.05
N ILE A 703 0.34 -43.94 18.93
CA ILE A 703 1.36 -43.15 19.63
C ILE A 703 0.90 -42.93 21.08
N ILE A 704 1.69 -43.43 22.02
CA ILE A 704 1.58 -43.20 23.46
C ILE A 704 2.11 -41.79 23.75
N ILE A 705 1.29 -40.97 24.41
CA ILE A 705 1.65 -39.64 24.90
C ILE A 705 2.35 -39.80 26.26
N LEU A 706 3.56 -39.26 26.40
CA LEU A 706 4.18 -38.91 27.67
C LEU A 706 4.59 -37.44 27.64
#